data_AF-G7LQJ2-F1
#
_entry.id   AF-G7LQJ2-F1
#
_cell.length_a   1.000
_cell.length_b   1.000
_cell.length_c   1.000
_cell.angle_alpha   90.00
_cell.angle_beta   90.00
_cell.angle_gamma   90.00
#
_symmetry.space_group_name_H-M   'P 1'
#
loop_
_entity.id
_entity.type
_entity.pdbx_description
1 polymer ?
#
loop_
_entity_poly.entity_id
_entity_poly.type
_entity_poly.pdbx_seq_one_letter_code
_entity_poly.pdbx_strand_id
1 'polypeptide(L)'
;MTDMTVAQQQEIFHQPLEGMELKAVTDLVRQHKANSALTQQLALDASKLISSSQARLQNQIGSGFFKRFWGAVSGKNTENQLLNQSDALQMQRFAWHYLMQLQQQNLINSQSIAIIRNNLGTMNEYIIETRDFLEQAIDKINCRLVHVENNTRFNNWSLDIEANKRRYKSYPGTILVLSLAYDFMRRHQDAELVAADINYLIVTLEKLGVNCDEEVRLLDFIIELIDQIDIIGIDRYRSLIELSVDDYEIDSHFIQNNISGIGFNALYFLSEQYETIVSLIDDDALCNSDEAREKLISRLFGEAFSSLSTIYSIRDLISEVIGGSLVTIDIYRDINGLNAIAIEDMQDDSAEKLTLVSALPDIRQHCFLDATDSEDKKSLYLLLLALSIENSASLSKQGYEFLALLGEYAGSPAVVDEITNLADSPYKYQEYQQVMLELLSNDSARYTWLLDAFFLLMLCGKNIENPQVMRLLSSLKPVQFKESFPYMLALLQENDEAKLLTSAAKLVPLTQGWNNIFRYREVQFKNQFSEVIKQLYAASNASTMLGFDLLKVTDKAGDYSFYMGSFDDESFLSKVGSAVGGSACALGRKSCVSLLNDFRKKARDFLSTNSSVLSKANGIISRWELPTFKYDDQISYSDYELDNSAENEDWYNQLSDYQEQIDDALTAFSNACSDAAEQLELFARSEFDRSVIRIKEQKHIEWLQQKELEKLDKQSVTIVKGGRELRFRIEWQDIENPPCDPEKIRHVKTDGHVWLLVDTDECFYRSEDRLNWHVVNPDPSEKIRYVSKIIIVEGIWVMFSGSDSGFYYSNDAVNWQKSQFPDVSNNWKFSFTEDLVYFNHLWLWRFKERKDYQYKEEGFFFDSTKTLTYDKPVIFCTDSLDAKWHRYEDAPNYSEGIEMERLCALPGIDCLLAFCKYDNLYTSVKKRPKSDPIIEYHVPGKSWRSCTWNSEKEFYSDILISRMNDMLMCFYSRYLLTSDKGYEWKRHTSELRVADCFHLSEISLFPSSYNRQVIYLSQDGVDFKELMLDEGSWQCLVANEQGLLSVYSPNSHETFLRLGTYIWQS
;
A
#
# COMPACT_ATOMS: atom_id res chain seq x y z
N MET A 1 -33.75 13.32 10.77
CA MET A 1 -32.90 14.28 10.02
C MET A 1 -33.17 14.07 8.55
N THR A 2 -33.27 15.14 7.77
CA THR A 2 -33.59 15.13 6.33
C THR A 2 -32.41 14.61 5.51
N ASP A 3 -32.61 13.52 4.78
CA ASP A 3 -31.61 12.95 3.86
C ASP A 3 -31.42 13.87 2.63
N MET A 4 -30.16 14.24 2.36
CA MET A 4 -29.77 14.96 1.15
C MET A 4 -29.77 14.01 -0.05
N THR A 5 -30.35 14.45 -1.17
CA THR A 5 -30.37 13.66 -2.42
C THR A 5 -29.01 13.69 -3.13
N VAL A 6 -28.72 12.68 -3.97
CA VAL A 6 -27.50 12.61 -4.79
C VAL A 6 -27.30 13.87 -5.65
N ALA A 7 -28.40 14.48 -6.12
CA ALA A 7 -28.36 15.76 -6.84
C ALA A 7 -27.90 16.94 -5.96
N GLN A 8 -28.31 17.01 -4.70
CA GLN A 8 -27.87 18.05 -3.75
C GLN A 8 -26.39 17.90 -3.35
N GLN A 9 -25.86 16.66 -3.35
CA GLN A 9 -24.45 16.41 -3.09
C GLN A 9 -23.54 16.88 -4.23
N GLN A 10 -23.95 16.66 -5.48
CA GLN A 10 -23.26 17.19 -6.66
C GLN A 10 -23.31 18.73 -6.71
N GLU A 11 -24.46 19.32 -6.39
CA GLU A 11 -24.65 20.78 -6.43
C GLU A 11 -23.77 21.53 -5.39
N ILE A 12 -23.52 20.94 -4.21
CA ILE A 12 -22.68 21.55 -3.17
C ILE A 12 -21.19 21.49 -3.52
N PHE A 13 -20.73 20.41 -4.15
CA PHE A 13 -19.31 20.21 -4.48
C PHE A 13 -18.82 21.11 -5.63
N HIS A 14 -19.68 21.36 -6.62
CA HIS A 14 -19.35 22.17 -7.82
C HIS A 14 -19.60 23.69 -7.66
N GLN A 15 -20.09 24.16 -6.51
CA GLN A 15 -20.25 25.60 -6.25
C GLN A 15 -18.90 26.31 -6.01
N PRO A 16 -18.63 27.46 -6.65
CA PRO A 16 -17.43 28.25 -6.39
C PRO A 16 -17.40 28.81 -4.96
N LEU A 17 -16.21 28.90 -4.35
CA LEU A 17 -16.06 29.56 -3.05
C LEU A 17 -16.27 31.07 -3.18
N GLU A 18 -17.16 31.64 -2.37
CA GLU A 18 -17.45 33.07 -2.34
C GLU A 18 -17.14 33.71 -0.97
N GLY A 19 -16.83 35.01 -0.97
CA GLY A 19 -16.71 35.82 0.25
C GLY A 19 -15.64 35.36 1.24
N MET A 20 -16.05 34.95 2.45
CA MET A 20 -15.12 34.55 3.53
C MET A 20 -14.42 33.22 3.24
N GLU A 21 -15.06 32.32 2.50
CA GLU A 21 -14.54 30.97 2.24
C GLU A 21 -13.30 31.03 1.33
N LEU A 22 -13.38 31.79 0.23
CA LEU A 22 -12.25 32.03 -0.67
C LEU A 22 -11.10 32.77 0.04
N LYS A 23 -11.44 33.71 0.93
CA LYS A 23 -10.43 34.47 1.69
C LYS A 23 -9.65 33.56 2.64
N ALA A 24 -10.31 32.64 3.32
CA ALA A 24 -9.67 31.71 4.25
C ALA A 24 -8.68 30.76 3.54
N VAL A 25 -9.06 30.22 2.38
CA VAL A 25 -8.16 29.40 1.55
C VAL A 25 -6.96 30.23 1.04
N THR A 26 -7.21 31.46 0.62
CA THR A 26 -6.14 32.37 0.12
C THR A 26 -5.16 32.78 1.21
N ASP A 27 -5.66 33.07 2.43
CA ASP A 27 -4.83 33.39 3.58
C ASP A 27 -4.00 32.18 4.03
N LEU A 28 -4.55 30.96 3.96
CA LEU A 28 -3.84 29.72 4.25
C LEU A 28 -2.67 29.50 3.28
N VAL A 29 -2.90 29.69 1.97
CA VAL A 29 -1.83 29.62 0.95
C VAL A 29 -0.76 30.68 1.22
N ARG A 30 -1.17 31.92 1.52
CA ARG A 30 -0.24 33.03 1.79
C ARG A 30 0.61 32.78 3.04
N GLN A 31 0.01 32.25 4.10
CA GLN A 31 0.66 32.01 5.40
C GLN A 31 1.75 30.93 5.31
N HIS A 32 1.57 29.94 4.43
CA HIS A 32 2.48 28.81 4.31
C HIS A 32 3.40 28.87 3.08
N LYS A 33 3.25 29.87 2.20
CA LYS A 33 4.05 30.03 0.97
C LYS A 33 5.56 30.02 1.18
N ALA A 34 6.05 30.47 2.34
CA ALA A 34 7.48 30.52 2.67
C ALA A 34 8.03 29.20 3.24
N ASN A 35 7.19 28.22 3.56
CA ASN A 35 7.57 26.94 4.17
C ASN A 35 7.21 25.79 3.22
N SER A 36 8.10 25.50 2.27
CA SER A 36 7.85 24.54 1.19
C SER A 36 7.52 23.14 1.71
N ALA A 37 8.20 22.68 2.77
CA ALA A 37 7.97 21.36 3.36
C ALA A 37 6.55 21.23 3.94
N LEU A 38 6.08 22.25 4.66
CA LEU A 38 4.72 22.27 5.19
C LEU A 38 3.69 22.42 4.06
N THR A 39 3.96 23.25 3.04
CA THR A 39 3.09 23.35 1.85
C THR A 39 2.94 22.02 1.13
N GLN A 40 4.03 21.25 0.96
CA GLN A 40 3.97 19.92 0.34
C GLN A 40 3.20 18.92 1.18
N GLN A 41 3.43 18.90 2.49
CA GLN A 41 2.70 18.03 3.39
C GLN A 41 1.20 18.34 3.37
N LEU A 42 0.83 19.63 3.38
CA LEU A 42 -0.56 20.05 3.26
C LEU A 42 -1.18 19.68 1.91
N ALA A 43 -0.42 19.72 0.82
CA ALA A 43 -0.88 19.28 -0.51
C ALA A 43 -1.09 17.76 -0.58
N LEU A 44 -0.17 16.97 -0.03
CA LEU A 44 -0.28 15.52 0.06
C LEU A 44 -1.49 15.09 0.89
N ASP A 45 -1.69 15.74 2.02
CA ASP A 45 -2.80 15.41 2.91
C ASP A 45 -4.15 15.90 2.34
N ALA A 46 -4.18 17.04 1.63
CA ALA A 46 -5.37 17.48 0.88
C ALA A 46 -5.76 16.46 -0.20
N SER A 47 -4.78 15.84 -0.88
CA SER A 47 -5.06 14.79 -1.88
C SER A 47 -5.66 13.52 -1.25
N LYS A 48 -5.20 13.13 -0.06
CA LYS A 48 -5.76 11.99 0.68
C LYS A 48 -7.19 12.26 1.15
N LEU A 49 -7.50 13.50 1.51
CA LEU A 49 -8.84 13.93 1.92
C LEU A 49 -9.83 13.86 0.75
N ILE A 50 -9.38 14.22 -0.46
CA ILE A 50 -10.17 14.14 -1.69
C ILE A 50 -10.35 12.67 -2.13
N SER A 51 -9.31 11.83 -2.03
CA SER A 51 -9.37 10.43 -2.48
C SER A 51 -10.04 9.46 -1.49
N SER A 52 -10.33 9.91 -0.26
CA SER A 52 -10.93 9.05 0.77
C SER A 52 -12.44 8.89 0.57
N SER A 53 -12.93 7.65 0.57
CA SER A 53 -14.37 7.36 0.65
C SER A 53 -14.97 7.92 1.94
N GLN A 54 -16.28 8.22 1.98
CA GLN A 54 -16.94 8.82 3.16
C GLN A 54 -16.70 8.04 4.47
N ALA A 55 -16.63 6.71 4.40
CA ALA A 55 -16.30 5.84 5.54
C ALA A 55 -14.82 5.97 5.99
N ARG A 56 -13.87 6.08 5.04
CA ARG A 56 -12.47 6.39 5.35
C ARG A 56 -12.28 7.83 5.81
N LEU A 57 -13.11 8.76 5.33
CA LEU A 57 -13.11 10.15 5.76
C LEU A 57 -13.51 10.25 7.23
N GLN A 58 -14.53 9.50 7.67
CA GLN A 58 -14.87 9.42 9.10
C GLN A 58 -13.71 8.88 9.97
N ASN A 59 -12.97 7.90 9.46
CA ASN A 59 -11.76 7.39 10.14
C ASN A 59 -10.56 8.35 10.06
N GLN A 60 -10.48 9.21 9.03
CA GLN A 60 -9.40 10.18 8.83
C GLN A 60 -9.67 11.58 9.40
N ILE A 61 -10.91 11.89 9.81
CA ILE A 61 -11.31 13.14 10.51
C ILE A 61 -10.45 13.37 11.76
N GLY A 62 -9.93 12.30 12.37
CA GLY A 62 -9.01 12.37 13.52
C GLY A 62 -7.58 12.80 13.17
N SER A 63 -7.17 12.70 11.91
CA SER A 63 -5.79 12.91 11.47
C SER A 63 -5.37 14.38 11.60
N GLY A 64 -4.07 14.59 11.90
CA GLY A 64 -3.54 15.92 12.20
C GLY A 64 -3.76 16.95 11.10
N PHE A 65 -3.86 16.52 9.84
CA PHE A 65 -4.16 17.40 8.73
C PHE A 65 -5.59 17.95 8.75
N PHE A 66 -6.61 17.12 8.99
CA PHE A 66 -8.02 17.55 9.00
C PHE A 66 -8.25 18.64 10.05
N LYS A 67 -7.68 18.48 11.23
CA LYS A 67 -7.75 19.48 12.31
C LYS A 67 -7.06 20.80 11.94
N ARG A 68 -5.91 20.73 11.27
CA ARG A 68 -5.14 21.92 10.86
C ARG A 68 -5.77 22.64 9.67
N PHE A 69 -6.18 21.91 8.64
CA PHE A 69 -6.74 22.43 7.41
C PHE A 69 -8.16 22.99 7.63
N TRP A 70 -9.05 22.22 8.25
CA TRP A 70 -10.43 22.67 8.53
C TRP A 70 -10.49 23.73 9.63
N GLY A 71 -9.62 23.64 10.64
CA GLY A 71 -9.52 24.65 11.70
C GLY A 71 -9.04 26.01 11.18
N ALA A 72 -8.12 26.02 10.20
CA ALA A 72 -7.62 27.24 9.59
C ALA A 72 -8.60 27.87 8.58
N VAL A 73 -9.43 27.05 7.91
CA VAL A 73 -10.41 27.51 6.91
C VAL A 73 -11.74 27.96 7.56
N SER A 74 -12.25 27.22 8.55
CA SER A 74 -13.56 27.49 9.16
C SER A 74 -13.52 28.45 10.36
N GLY A 75 -12.33 28.69 10.93
CA GLY A 75 -12.14 29.51 12.12
C GLY A 75 -12.79 28.96 13.41
N LYS A 76 -13.29 27.72 13.41
CA LYS A 76 -13.93 27.05 14.56
C LYS A 76 -13.14 25.79 14.95
N ASN A 77 -12.79 25.67 16.24
CA ASN A 77 -12.23 24.42 16.78
C ASN A 77 -13.36 23.40 17.00
N THR A 78 -13.26 22.26 16.33
CA THR A 78 -14.29 21.21 16.22
C THR A 78 -14.33 20.30 17.45
N GLU A 79 -15.35 20.45 18.28
CA GLU A 79 -15.64 19.47 19.33
C GLU A 79 -17.09 19.01 19.44
N ASN A 80 -18.01 19.55 18.63
CA ASN A 80 -19.37 19.04 18.57
C ASN A 80 -20.00 19.27 17.19
N GLN A 81 -19.46 18.60 16.18
CA GLN A 81 -20.21 18.35 14.97
C GLN A 81 -20.21 16.84 14.74
N LEU A 82 -21.37 16.21 14.93
CA LEU A 82 -21.77 15.13 14.04
C LEU A 82 -21.76 15.75 12.65
N LEU A 83 -20.63 15.62 11.97
CA LEU A 83 -20.45 16.13 10.61
C LEU A 83 -21.34 15.26 9.73
N ASN A 84 -22.51 15.79 9.42
CA ASN A 84 -23.41 15.19 8.44
C ASN A 84 -22.70 15.17 7.08
N GLN A 85 -23.17 14.33 6.15
CA GLN A 85 -22.58 14.18 4.80
C GLN A 85 -22.29 15.51 4.08
N SER A 86 -23.08 16.56 4.36
CA SER A 86 -22.89 17.93 3.88
C SER A 86 -21.52 18.53 4.23
N ASP A 87 -21.04 18.32 5.45
CA ASP A 87 -19.81 18.96 5.92
C ASP A 87 -18.56 18.24 5.39
N ALA A 88 -18.64 16.91 5.21
CA ALA A 88 -17.63 16.12 4.51
C ALA A 88 -17.46 16.57 3.05
N LEU A 89 -18.56 16.82 2.35
CA LEU A 89 -18.56 17.36 0.99
C LEU A 89 -18.01 18.79 0.94
N GLN A 90 -18.35 19.64 1.91
CA GLN A 90 -17.73 20.97 2.03
C GLN A 90 -16.22 20.85 2.29
N MET A 91 -15.77 19.98 3.18
CA MET A 91 -14.34 19.76 3.45
C MET A 91 -13.56 19.33 2.21
N GLN A 92 -14.11 18.39 1.45
CA GLN A 92 -13.53 17.97 0.17
C GLN A 92 -13.51 19.14 -0.82
N ARG A 93 -14.56 19.99 -0.87
CA ARG A 93 -14.61 21.22 -1.67
C ARG A 93 -13.54 22.25 -1.27
N PHE A 94 -13.27 22.44 0.03
CA PHE A 94 -12.21 23.35 0.48
C PHE A 94 -10.80 22.81 0.18
N ALA A 95 -10.56 21.52 0.39
CA ALA A 95 -9.30 20.86 0.04
C ALA A 95 -9.04 20.91 -1.47
N TRP A 96 -10.11 20.74 -2.25
CA TRP A 96 -10.12 20.94 -3.69
C TRP A 96 -9.64 22.33 -4.11
N HIS A 97 -10.29 23.38 -3.62
CA HIS A 97 -9.92 24.75 -3.96
C HIS A 97 -8.53 25.17 -3.43
N TYR A 98 -8.07 24.57 -2.34
CA TYR A 98 -6.71 24.78 -1.84
C TYR A 98 -5.65 24.19 -2.78
N LEU A 99 -5.83 22.95 -3.25
CA LEU A 99 -4.96 22.35 -4.25
C LEU A 99 -4.97 23.15 -5.56
N MET A 100 -6.14 23.63 -6.00
CA MET A 100 -6.26 24.52 -7.16
C MET A 100 -5.45 25.82 -6.98
N GLN A 101 -5.50 26.47 -5.81
CA GLN A 101 -4.72 27.68 -5.56
C GLN A 101 -3.21 27.42 -5.46
N LEU A 102 -2.78 26.32 -4.84
CA LEU A 102 -1.37 25.92 -4.81
C LEU A 102 -0.84 25.62 -6.22
N GLN A 103 -1.66 24.98 -7.05
CA GLN A 103 -1.36 24.72 -8.45
C GLN A 103 -1.27 26.03 -9.26
N GLN A 104 -2.26 26.92 -9.16
CA GLN A 104 -2.27 28.23 -9.83
C GLN A 104 -1.06 29.10 -9.44
N GLN A 105 -0.55 28.95 -8.21
CA GLN A 105 0.61 29.69 -7.71
C GLN A 105 1.96 28.94 -7.84
N ASN A 106 1.97 27.80 -8.52
CA ASN A 106 3.16 26.97 -8.75
C ASN A 106 3.89 26.45 -7.48
N LEU A 107 3.17 26.16 -6.40
CA LEU A 107 3.74 25.84 -5.08
C LEU A 107 3.88 24.34 -4.74
N ILE A 108 3.56 23.42 -5.66
CA ILE A 108 3.67 21.95 -5.47
C ILE A 108 4.98 21.44 -6.11
N ASN A 109 5.72 20.57 -5.42
CA ASN A 109 7.00 20.01 -5.86
C ASN A 109 6.87 18.65 -6.58
N SER A 110 7.88 18.29 -7.36
CA SER A 110 7.94 17.09 -8.22
C SER A 110 7.57 15.76 -7.55
N GLN A 111 8.08 15.51 -6.34
CA GLN A 111 7.85 14.23 -5.64
C GLN A 111 6.44 14.12 -5.05
N SER A 112 5.88 15.23 -4.55
CA SER A 112 4.52 15.20 -4.01
C SER A 112 3.48 14.95 -5.10
N ILE A 113 3.79 15.35 -6.33
CA ILE A 113 2.93 15.19 -7.51
C ILE A 113 2.65 13.72 -7.81
N ALA A 114 3.67 12.86 -7.81
CA ALA A 114 3.51 11.43 -8.09
C ALA A 114 2.63 10.73 -7.03
N ILE A 115 2.75 11.15 -5.77
CA ILE A 115 1.94 10.61 -4.66
C ILE A 115 0.51 11.12 -4.72
N ILE A 116 0.31 12.42 -5.04
CA ILE A 116 -1.01 13.00 -5.29
C ILE A 116 -1.70 12.26 -6.44
N ARG A 117 -0.97 11.95 -7.54
CA ARG A 117 -1.46 11.15 -8.68
C ARG A 117 -1.93 9.74 -8.26
N ASN A 118 -1.12 9.01 -7.49
CA ASN A 118 -1.48 7.66 -7.04
C ASN A 118 -2.68 7.67 -6.09
N ASN A 119 -2.77 8.65 -5.18
CA ASN A 119 -3.92 8.77 -4.28
C ASN A 119 -5.20 9.09 -5.06
N LEU A 120 -5.15 10.02 -6.01
CA LEU A 120 -6.32 10.44 -6.79
C LEU A 120 -6.75 9.41 -7.83
N GLY A 121 -5.82 8.59 -8.36
CA GLY A 121 -6.14 7.47 -9.25
C GLY A 121 -6.95 6.34 -8.59
N THR A 122 -7.06 6.34 -7.25
CA THR A 122 -7.83 5.35 -6.47
C THR A 122 -9.26 5.81 -6.10
N MET A 123 -9.75 6.93 -6.65
CA MET A 123 -11.07 7.47 -6.33
C MET A 123 -12.19 6.67 -7.04
N ASN A 124 -13.12 6.10 -6.27
CA ASN A 124 -14.29 5.35 -6.78
C ASN A 124 -15.27 6.22 -7.59
N GLU A 125 -15.97 5.57 -8.54
CA GLU A 125 -16.83 6.03 -9.65
C GLU A 125 -17.85 7.19 -9.47
N TYR A 126 -17.97 7.87 -8.33
CA TYR A 126 -19.07 8.82 -8.09
C TYR A 126 -18.84 10.30 -8.41
N ILE A 127 -17.66 10.72 -8.89
CA ILE A 127 -17.47 12.13 -9.31
C ILE A 127 -16.62 12.24 -10.59
N ILE A 128 -17.27 11.97 -11.74
CA ILE A 128 -16.68 12.00 -13.09
C ILE A 128 -16.10 13.39 -13.43
N GLU A 129 -16.75 14.50 -13.04
CA GLU A 129 -16.24 15.87 -13.29
C GLU A 129 -15.00 16.24 -12.45
N THR A 130 -14.80 15.63 -11.28
CA THR A 130 -13.61 15.90 -10.45
C THR A 130 -12.39 15.13 -10.94
N ARG A 131 -12.62 13.96 -11.57
CA ARG A 131 -11.59 13.21 -12.28
C ARG A 131 -11.09 13.96 -13.51
N ASP A 132 -11.98 14.54 -14.33
CA ASP A 132 -11.58 15.28 -15.54
C ASP A 132 -10.77 16.55 -15.21
N PHE A 133 -11.14 17.30 -14.17
CA PHE A 133 -10.34 18.44 -13.73
C PHE A 133 -9.03 18.01 -13.05
N LEU A 134 -9.01 16.88 -12.33
CA LEU A 134 -7.78 16.34 -11.75
C LEU A 134 -6.83 15.77 -12.77
N GLU A 135 -7.34 15.12 -13.82
CA GLU A 135 -6.55 14.78 -15.01
C GLU A 135 -5.97 16.06 -15.60
N GLN A 136 -6.75 17.13 -15.81
CA GLN A 136 -6.20 18.43 -16.27
C GLN A 136 -5.21 19.07 -15.29
N ALA A 137 -5.39 18.92 -13.98
CA ALA A 137 -4.51 19.48 -12.96
C ALA A 137 -3.21 18.67 -12.83
N ILE A 138 -3.30 17.34 -12.89
CA ILE A 138 -2.19 16.40 -12.96
C ILE A 138 -1.45 16.59 -14.27
N ASP A 139 -2.13 16.75 -15.41
CA ASP A 139 -1.54 17.05 -16.70
C ASP A 139 -0.83 18.39 -16.68
N LYS A 140 -1.46 19.46 -16.17
CA LYS A 140 -0.80 20.77 -16.02
C LYS A 140 0.40 20.75 -15.07
N ILE A 141 0.39 19.84 -14.11
CA ILE A 141 1.49 19.60 -13.18
C ILE A 141 2.58 18.72 -13.81
N ASN A 142 2.19 17.75 -14.64
CA ASN A 142 3.07 16.89 -15.43
C ASN A 142 3.78 17.73 -16.49
N CYS A 143 3.06 18.59 -17.21
CA CYS A 143 3.61 19.63 -18.08
C CYS A 143 4.58 20.54 -17.32
N ARG A 144 4.33 20.88 -16.05
CA ARG A 144 5.27 21.67 -15.24
C ARG A 144 6.50 20.88 -14.79
N LEU A 145 6.36 19.60 -14.49
CA LEU A 145 7.47 18.70 -14.15
C LEU A 145 8.37 18.51 -15.37
N VAL A 146 7.78 18.12 -16.50
CA VAL A 146 8.42 18.04 -17.82
C VAL A 146 9.07 19.38 -18.14
N HIS A 147 8.40 20.52 -17.92
CA HIS A 147 8.99 21.84 -18.13
C HIS A 147 10.18 22.13 -17.18
N VAL A 148 10.17 21.70 -15.92
CA VAL A 148 11.32 21.87 -14.99
C VAL A 148 12.48 20.94 -15.35
N GLU A 149 12.20 19.70 -15.74
CA GLU A 149 13.20 18.73 -16.21
C GLU A 149 13.82 19.20 -17.53
N ASN A 150 13.00 19.67 -18.46
CA ASN A 150 13.42 20.30 -19.71
C ASN A 150 14.23 21.57 -19.45
N ASN A 151 13.78 22.47 -18.57
CA ASN A 151 14.57 23.65 -18.16
C ASN A 151 15.94 23.27 -17.58
N THR A 152 16.02 22.18 -16.82
CA THR A 152 17.30 21.69 -16.27
C THR A 152 18.18 21.13 -17.39
N ARG A 153 17.63 20.37 -18.33
CA ARG A 153 18.33 19.89 -19.54
C ARG A 153 18.83 21.05 -20.41
N PHE A 154 17.99 22.04 -20.70
CA PHE A 154 18.36 23.23 -21.48
C PHE A 154 19.45 24.06 -20.79
N ASN A 155 19.38 24.21 -19.46
CA ASN A 155 20.42 24.89 -18.69
C ASN A 155 21.74 24.11 -18.71
N ASN A 156 21.71 22.78 -18.57
CA ASN A 156 22.92 21.96 -18.66
C ASN A 156 23.54 22.06 -20.07
N TRP A 157 22.72 21.98 -21.12
CA TRP A 157 23.17 22.21 -22.50
C TRP A 157 23.84 23.58 -22.66
N SER A 158 23.19 24.65 -22.18
CA SER A 158 23.73 26.02 -22.23
C SER A 158 25.06 26.14 -21.47
N LEU A 159 25.14 25.56 -20.27
CA LEU A 159 26.36 25.51 -19.45
C LEU A 159 27.49 24.73 -20.13
N ASP A 160 27.19 23.63 -20.82
CA ASP A 160 28.17 22.85 -21.58
C ASP A 160 28.73 23.63 -22.77
N ILE A 161 27.88 24.38 -23.49
CA ILE A 161 28.31 25.28 -24.57
C ILE A 161 29.16 26.42 -24.01
N GLU A 162 28.75 27.02 -22.89
CA GLU A 162 29.50 28.08 -22.21
C GLU A 162 30.86 27.62 -21.70
N ALA A 163 30.93 26.43 -21.10
CA ALA A 163 32.18 25.80 -20.66
C ALA A 163 33.14 25.56 -21.85
N ASN A 164 32.57 25.23 -23.02
CA ASN A 164 33.32 24.99 -24.26
C ASN A 164 33.35 26.20 -25.23
N LYS A 165 33.07 27.41 -24.75
CA LYS A 165 32.91 28.65 -25.55
C LYS A 165 34.01 28.92 -26.57
N ARG A 166 35.25 28.48 -26.31
CA ARG A 166 36.38 28.64 -27.25
C ARG A 166 36.19 27.87 -28.56
N ARG A 167 35.52 26.72 -28.52
CA ARG A 167 35.23 25.88 -29.69
C ARG A 167 34.15 26.51 -30.58
N TYR A 168 33.19 27.20 -29.99
CA TYR A 168 32.06 27.80 -30.72
C TYR A 168 32.38 29.19 -31.29
N LYS A 169 33.29 29.93 -30.65
CA LYS A 169 33.78 31.21 -31.17
C LYS A 169 34.49 31.15 -32.53
N SER A 170 34.93 29.98 -32.98
CA SER A 170 35.57 29.81 -34.29
C SER A 170 34.58 29.67 -35.44
N TYR A 171 33.29 29.54 -35.17
CA TYR A 171 32.27 29.45 -36.23
C TYR A 171 31.89 30.84 -36.73
N PRO A 172 31.73 31.03 -38.06
CA PRO A 172 31.13 32.22 -38.65
C PRO A 172 29.71 32.48 -38.13
N GLY A 173 29.22 33.72 -38.20
CA GLY A 173 28.02 34.17 -37.49
C GLY A 173 26.74 33.41 -37.83
N THR A 174 26.40 33.28 -39.12
CA THR A 174 25.16 32.61 -39.56
C THR A 174 25.28 31.09 -39.37
N ILE A 175 26.46 30.52 -39.59
CA ILE A 175 26.75 29.10 -39.29
C ILE A 175 26.65 28.81 -37.79
N LEU A 176 27.11 29.70 -36.91
CA LEU A 176 27.00 29.52 -35.46
C LEU A 176 25.54 29.50 -35.01
N VAL A 177 24.71 30.39 -35.56
CA VAL A 177 23.26 30.43 -35.32
C VAL A 177 22.62 29.12 -35.72
N LEU A 178 22.86 28.64 -36.95
CA LEU A 178 22.32 27.36 -37.43
C LEU A 178 22.85 26.18 -36.61
N SER A 179 24.15 26.13 -36.33
CA SER A 179 24.77 25.05 -35.58
C SER A 179 24.17 24.88 -34.19
N LEU A 180 23.90 25.97 -33.47
CA LEU A 180 23.30 25.88 -32.14
C LEU A 180 21.80 25.66 -32.20
N ALA A 181 21.10 26.16 -33.23
CA ALA A 181 19.68 25.87 -33.43
C ALA A 181 19.43 24.36 -33.67
N TYR A 182 20.19 23.74 -34.57
CA TYR A 182 20.07 22.30 -34.85
C TYR A 182 20.64 21.43 -33.71
N ASP A 183 21.74 21.81 -33.05
CA ASP A 183 22.24 21.08 -31.86
C ASP A 183 21.25 21.14 -30.69
N PHE A 184 20.62 22.31 -30.46
CA PHE A 184 19.57 22.47 -29.45
C PHE A 184 18.38 21.59 -29.76
N MET A 185 17.93 21.55 -31.01
CA MET A 185 16.82 20.67 -31.41
C MET A 185 17.20 19.18 -31.25
N ARG A 186 18.36 18.74 -31.77
CA ARG A 186 18.78 17.33 -31.75
C ARG A 186 18.96 16.79 -30.34
N ARG A 187 19.50 17.59 -29.40
CA ARG A 187 19.69 17.17 -27.99
C ARG A 187 18.38 17.09 -27.19
N HIS A 188 17.27 17.58 -27.75
CA HIS A 188 15.99 17.68 -27.04
C HIS A 188 14.81 17.23 -27.94
N GLN A 189 15.02 16.24 -28.82
CA GLN A 189 13.97 15.69 -29.71
C GLN A 189 12.81 15.02 -28.95
N ASP A 190 13.03 14.62 -27.70
CA ASP A 190 12.04 14.02 -26.80
C ASP A 190 11.28 15.05 -25.96
N ALA A 191 11.59 16.34 -26.11
CA ALA A 191 10.95 17.42 -25.37
C ALA A 191 9.93 18.18 -26.23
N GLU A 192 8.72 18.38 -25.70
CA GLU A 192 7.75 19.32 -26.28
C GLU A 192 8.26 20.77 -26.08
N LEU A 193 8.91 21.33 -27.10
CA LEU A 193 9.50 22.67 -27.06
C LEU A 193 8.43 23.76 -27.16
N VAL A 194 8.46 24.73 -26.24
CA VAL A 194 7.64 25.96 -26.29
C VAL A 194 8.52 27.14 -26.70
N ALA A 195 7.94 28.18 -27.30
CA ALA A 195 8.68 29.38 -27.72
C ALA A 195 9.54 30.03 -26.60
N ALA A 196 9.14 29.87 -25.33
CA ALA A 196 9.91 30.34 -24.19
C ALA A 196 11.23 29.58 -23.98
N ASP A 197 11.30 28.31 -24.39
CA ASP A 197 12.48 27.45 -24.22
C ASP A 197 13.59 27.82 -25.22
N ILE A 198 13.23 28.40 -26.36
CA ILE A 198 14.17 28.97 -27.34
C ILE A 198 14.97 30.12 -26.71
N ASN A 199 14.49 30.74 -25.63
CA ASN A 199 15.26 31.77 -24.92
C ASN A 199 16.57 31.24 -24.32
N TYR A 200 16.68 29.95 -23.99
CA TYR A 200 17.95 29.37 -23.54
C TYR A 200 18.99 29.38 -24.67
N LEU A 201 18.59 29.03 -25.89
CA LEU A 201 19.43 29.15 -27.08
C LEU A 201 19.80 30.61 -27.35
N ILE A 202 18.84 31.52 -27.27
CA ILE A 202 19.06 32.96 -27.52
C ILE A 202 20.05 33.54 -26.51
N VAL A 203 19.86 33.30 -25.21
CA VAL A 203 20.78 33.77 -24.16
C VAL A 203 22.17 33.17 -24.36
N THR A 204 22.26 31.91 -24.81
CA THR A 204 23.53 31.26 -25.11
C THR A 204 24.23 31.93 -26.31
N LEU A 205 23.50 32.22 -27.38
CA LEU A 205 23.99 32.94 -28.56
C LEU A 205 24.44 34.38 -28.22
N GLU A 206 23.68 35.11 -27.42
CA GLU A 206 24.06 36.44 -26.92
C GLU A 206 25.35 36.38 -26.09
N LYS A 207 25.50 35.38 -25.21
CA LYS A 207 26.74 35.16 -24.47
C LYS A 207 27.91 34.84 -25.40
N LEU A 208 27.68 34.22 -26.55
CA LEU A 208 28.70 33.97 -27.57
C LEU A 208 29.00 35.19 -28.45
N GLY A 209 28.18 36.25 -28.36
CA GLY A 209 28.38 37.53 -29.03
C GLY A 209 27.50 37.76 -30.26
N VAL A 210 26.45 36.95 -30.44
CA VAL A 210 25.46 37.13 -31.52
C VAL A 210 24.34 38.05 -31.03
N ASN A 211 23.97 39.05 -31.82
CA ASN A 211 22.83 39.92 -31.51
C ASN A 211 21.53 39.30 -32.04
N CYS A 212 20.78 38.62 -31.19
CA CYS A 212 19.57 37.91 -31.61
C CYS A 212 18.37 38.81 -31.93
N ASP A 213 18.40 40.08 -31.50
CA ASP A 213 17.34 41.06 -31.79
C ASP A 213 17.66 41.92 -33.03
N GLU A 214 18.74 41.60 -33.75
CA GLU A 214 19.07 42.24 -35.03
C GLU A 214 18.07 41.84 -36.12
N GLU A 215 17.54 42.84 -36.83
CA GLU A 215 16.67 42.65 -38.00
C GLU A 215 17.53 42.50 -39.27
N VAL A 216 17.37 41.37 -39.95
CA VAL A 216 18.10 41.00 -41.16
C VAL A 216 17.10 40.62 -42.26
N ARG A 217 17.32 41.10 -43.50
CA ARG A 217 16.54 40.59 -44.64
C ARG A 217 16.98 39.16 -44.91
N LEU A 218 16.03 38.26 -45.15
CA LEU A 218 16.35 36.85 -45.43
C LEU A 218 17.34 36.70 -46.59
N LEU A 219 17.23 37.54 -47.63
CA LEU A 219 18.19 37.57 -48.73
C LEU A 219 19.62 37.88 -48.26
N ASP A 220 19.79 38.86 -47.36
CA ASP A 220 21.11 39.24 -46.83
C ASP A 220 21.68 38.10 -45.97
N PHE A 221 20.84 37.44 -45.17
CA PHE A 221 21.22 36.25 -44.42
C PHE A 221 21.66 35.09 -45.32
N ILE A 222 20.95 34.84 -46.43
CA ILE A 222 21.30 33.78 -47.40
C ILE A 222 22.58 34.11 -48.17
N ILE A 223 22.80 35.37 -48.55
CA ILE A 223 24.05 35.81 -49.19
C ILE A 223 25.23 35.56 -48.25
N GLU A 224 25.10 36.00 -46.99
CA GLU A 224 26.15 35.77 -45.98
C GLU A 224 26.36 34.28 -45.71
N LEU A 225 25.29 33.49 -45.68
CA LEU A 225 25.38 32.03 -45.53
C LEU A 225 26.11 31.37 -46.70
N ILE A 226 25.88 31.79 -47.95
CA ILE A 226 26.60 31.28 -49.13
C ILE A 226 28.11 31.51 -48.98
N ASP A 227 28.51 32.71 -48.59
CA ASP A 227 29.92 33.07 -48.35
C ASP A 227 30.52 32.23 -47.21
N GLN A 228 29.75 31.98 -46.13
CA GLN A 228 30.22 31.17 -45.01
C GLN A 228 30.29 29.67 -45.36
N ILE A 229 29.41 29.15 -46.22
CA ILE A 229 29.45 27.76 -46.71
C ILE A 229 30.71 27.52 -47.54
N ASP A 230 31.14 28.50 -48.36
CA ASP A 230 32.39 28.38 -49.13
C ASP A 230 33.61 28.17 -48.20
N ILE A 231 33.57 28.76 -47.01
CA ILE A 231 34.61 28.60 -45.98
C ILE A 231 34.54 27.25 -45.27
N ILE A 232 33.34 26.77 -44.90
CA ILE A 232 33.18 25.56 -44.06
C ILE A 232 32.99 24.26 -44.86
N GLY A 233 32.69 24.36 -46.15
CA GLY A 233 32.35 23.27 -47.05
C GLY A 233 30.85 22.91 -47.06
N ILE A 234 30.33 22.61 -48.26
CA ILE A 234 28.92 22.23 -48.48
C ILE A 234 28.53 20.96 -47.73
N ASP A 235 29.40 19.95 -47.66
CA ASP A 235 29.11 18.69 -46.94
C ASP A 235 28.90 18.93 -45.44
N ARG A 236 29.68 19.87 -44.86
CA ARG A 236 29.55 20.22 -43.45
C ARG A 236 28.26 21.00 -43.20
N TYR A 237 27.88 21.87 -44.12
CA TYR A 237 26.59 22.57 -44.07
C TYR A 237 25.41 21.59 -44.17
N ARG A 238 25.45 20.62 -45.09
CA ARG A 238 24.44 19.56 -45.22
C ARG A 238 24.28 18.77 -43.92
N SER A 239 25.37 18.29 -43.33
CA SER A 239 25.34 17.57 -42.04
C SER A 239 24.82 18.42 -40.87
N LEU A 240 24.99 19.74 -40.95
CA LEU A 240 24.55 20.68 -39.90
C LEU A 240 23.03 20.80 -39.88
N ILE A 241 22.39 20.85 -41.04
CA ILE A 241 20.94 21.04 -41.17
C ILE A 241 20.16 19.72 -41.34
N GLU A 242 20.87 18.58 -41.42
CA GLU A 242 20.27 17.25 -41.57
C GLU A 242 19.21 16.94 -40.49
N LEU A 243 18.07 16.38 -40.90
CA LEU A 243 17.01 15.92 -40.02
C LEU A 243 16.86 14.41 -40.17
N SER A 244 16.84 13.70 -39.04
CA SER A 244 16.66 12.25 -39.01
C SER A 244 15.69 11.81 -37.90
N VAL A 245 15.04 10.67 -38.14
CA VAL A 245 14.11 10.01 -37.21
C VAL A 245 14.42 8.51 -37.21
N ASP A 246 14.72 7.92 -36.06
CA ASP A 246 14.97 6.47 -35.90
C ASP A 246 15.88 5.89 -37.00
N ASP A 247 17.01 6.55 -37.24
CA ASP A 247 18.02 6.24 -38.27
C ASP A 247 17.61 6.47 -39.74
N TYR A 248 16.44 7.05 -40.03
CA TYR A 248 16.03 7.51 -41.36
C TYR A 248 16.32 9.00 -41.58
N GLU A 249 17.05 9.34 -42.64
CA GLU A 249 17.27 10.73 -43.09
C GLU A 249 16.04 11.28 -43.83
N ILE A 250 15.60 12.48 -43.46
CA ILE A 250 14.48 13.15 -44.13
C ILE A 250 15.00 13.94 -45.33
N ASP A 251 14.62 13.51 -46.52
CA ASP A 251 15.04 14.13 -47.77
C ASP A 251 14.55 15.58 -47.93
N SER A 252 15.38 16.45 -48.52
CA SER A 252 15.08 17.88 -48.68
C SER A 252 13.83 18.16 -49.52
N HIS A 253 13.49 17.30 -50.49
CA HIS A 253 12.27 17.42 -51.29
C HIS A 253 11.03 17.14 -50.44
N PHE A 254 11.12 16.25 -49.44
CA PHE A 254 10.03 16.04 -48.50
C PHE A 254 9.76 17.31 -47.69
N ILE A 255 10.82 17.97 -47.20
CA ILE A 255 10.71 19.20 -46.39
C ILE A 255 10.06 20.32 -47.21
N GLN A 256 10.58 20.58 -48.41
CA GLN A 256 10.09 21.65 -49.27
C GLN A 256 8.62 21.47 -49.69
N ASN A 257 8.12 20.24 -49.77
CA ASN A 257 6.73 19.95 -50.15
C ASN A 257 5.74 19.96 -48.98
N ASN A 258 6.20 19.75 -47.75
CA ASN A 258 5.34 19.58 -46.58
C ASN A 258 5.39 20.76 -45.61
N ILE A 259 6.42 21.62 -45.68
CA ILE A 259 6.60 22.77 -44.80
C ILE A 259 6.50 24.08 -45.59
N SER A 260 5.90 25.11 -45.00
CA SER A 260 5.65 26.40 -45.67
C SER A 260 6.53 27.57 -45.21
N GLY A 261 7.42 27.35 -44.23
CA GLY A 261 8.35 28.37 -43.72
C GLY A 261 9.35 28.81 -44.80
N ILE A 262 9.39 30.10 -45.12
CA ILE A 262 10.21 30.66 -46.20
C ILE A 262 11.70 30.63 -45.84
N GLY A 263 12.04 31.05 -44.61
CA GLY A 263 13.42 31.02 -44.12
C GLY A 263 13.93 29.59 -43.93
N PHE A 264 13.09 28.71 -43.38
CA PHE A 264 13.45 27.30 -43.20
C PHE A 264 13.64 26.56 -44.53
N ASN A 265 12.69 26.67 -45.47
CA ASN A 265 12.84 26.04 -46.79
C ASN A 265 13.98 26.63 -47.61
N ALA A 266 14.29 27.92 -47.44
CA ALA A 266 15.44 28.52 -48.10
C ALA A 266 16.76 27.83 -47.73
N LEU A 267 16.90 27.28 -46.50
CA LEU A 267 18.10 26.54 -46.09
C LEU A 267 18.27 25.22 -46.86
N TYR A 268 17.18 24.48 -47.06
CA TYR A 268 17.19 23.19 -47.78
C TYR A 268 17.26 23.38 -49.29
N PHE A 269 16.56 24.39 -49.82
CA PHE A 269 16.72 24.77 -51.22
C PHE A 269 18.17 25.20 -51.51
N LEU A 270 18.78 25.97 -50.60
CA LEU A 270 20.19 26.32 -50.72
C LEU A 270 21.08 25.07 -50.68
N SER A 271 20.84 24.11 -49.78
CA SER A 271 21.58 22.84 -49.71
C SER A 271 21.55 22.07 -51.02
N GLU A 272 20.38 22.00 -51.66
CA GLU A 272 20.16 21.28 -52.91
C GLU A 272 20.76 22.03 -54.12
N GLN A 273 20.59 23.34 -54.18
CA GLN A 273 20.97 24.16 -55.33
C GLN A 273 22.30 24.90 -55.18
N TYR A 274 23.05 24.68 -54.08
CA TYR A 274 24.26 25.43 -53.75
C TYR A 274 25.26 25.48 -54.91
N GLU A 275 25.58 24.31 -55.48
CA GLU A 275 26.55 24.17 -56.56
C GLU A 275 26.12 24.93 -57.83
N THR A 276 24.82 24.86 -58.17
CA THR A 276 24.21 25.62 -59.26
C THR A 276 24.28 27.12 -59.00
N ILE A 277 23.93 27.55 -57.78
CA ILE A 277 23.93 28.95 -57.35
C ILE A 277 25.35 29.53 -57.43
N VAL A 278 26.35 28.84 -56.87
CA VAL A 278 27.76 29.27 -56.90
C VAL A 278 28.28 29.33 -58.34
N SER A 279 27.98 28.33 -59.17
CA SER A 279 28.42 28.33 -60.58
C SER A 279 27.91 29.53 -61.39
N LEU A 280 26.74 30.08 -61.04
CA LEU A 280 26.14 31.24 -61.69
C LEU A 280 26.62 32.57 -61.10
N ILE A 281 26.99 32.59 -59.83
CA ILE A 281 27.56 33.78 -59.16
C ILE A 281 29.04 33.96 -59.54
N ASP A 282 29.77 32.87 -59.76
CA ASP A 282 31.18 32.88 -60.17
C ASP A 282 31.38 33.20 -61.68
N ASP A 283 30.30 33.25 -62.47
CA ASP A 283 30.36 33.67 -63.87
C ASP A 283 30.37 35.21 -63.97
N ASP A 284 31.57 35.77 -64.17
CA ASP A 284 31.83 37.21 -64.36
C ASP A 284 30.93 37.87 -65.43
N ALA A 285 30.38 37.11 -66.39
CA ALA A 285 29.48 37.64 -67.41
C ALA A 285 28.03 37.79 -66.91
N LEU A 286 27.61 37.00 -65.92
CA LEU A 286 26.26 37.00 -65.33
C LEU A 286 26.21 37.79 -64.02
N CYS A 287 27.30 37.83 -63.26
CA CYS A 287 27.40 38.42 -61.92
C CYS A 287 28.60 39.37 -61.82
N ASN A 288 28.44 40.62 -62.30
CA ASN A 288 29.53 41.60 -62.43
C ASN A 288 29.53 42.71 -61.35
N SER A 289 28.62 42.63 -60.39
CA SER A 289 28.41 43.61 -59.33
C SER A 289 27.61 42.99 -58.19
N ASP A 290 27.73 43.53 -56.98
CA ASP A 290 26.95 43.08 -55.82
C ASP A 290 25.44 43.20 -56.07
N GLU A 291 25.01 44.21 -56.83
CA GLU A 291 23.60 44.39 -57.22
C GLU A 291 23.13 43.33 -58.24
N ALA A 292 24.02 42.84 -59.10
CA ALA A 292 23.74 41.71 -59.99
C ALA A 292 23.67 40.40 -59.20
N ARG A 293 24.56 40.21 -58.22
CA ARG A 293 24.58 39.07 -57.29
C ARG A 293 23.27 38.96 -56.50
N GLU A 294 22.84 40.06 -55.87
CA GLU A 294 21.58 40.11 -55.11
C GLU A 294 20.37 39.78 -56.00
N LYS A 295 20.31 40.34 -57.22
CA LYS A 295 19.23 40.06 -58.18
C LYS A 295 19.22 38.61 -58.67
N LEU A 296 20.39 38.03 -58.91
CA LEU A 296 20.52 36.65 -59.39
C LEU A 296 20.05 35.66 -58.32
N ILE A 297 20.53 35.81 -57.08
CA ILE A 297 20.11 34.99 -55.94
C ILE A 297 18.61 35.18 -55.68
N SER A 298 18.13 36.43 -55.63
CA SER A 298 16.70 36.71 -55.43
C SER A 298 15.82 36.11 -56.54
N ARG A 299 16.32 35.98 -57.77
CA ARG A 299 15.57 35.39 -58.88
C ARG A 299 15.53 33.86 -58.80
N LEU A 300 16.66 33.22 -58.45
CA LEU A 300 16.74 31.76 -58.29
C LEU A 300 15.81 31.27 -57.18
N PHE A 301 15.80 31.96 -56.04
CA PHE A 301 14.85 31.66 -54.96
C PHE A 301 13.43 32.14 -55.27
N GLY A 302 13.26 33.23 -56.05
CA GLY A 302 11.96 33.79 -56.41
C GLY A 302 11.09 32.92 -57.32
N GLU A 303 11.67 31.95 -58.03
CA GLU A 303 10.92 30.94 -58.79
C GLU A 303 10.27 29.87 -57.88
N ALA A 304 10.85 29.63 -56.69
CA ALA A 304 10.35 28.67 -55.70
C ALA A 304 9.59 29.33 -54.53
N PHE A 305 9.93 30.58 -54.17
CA PHE A 305 9.40 31.30 -53.02
C PHE A 305 8.83 32.67 -53.43
N SER A 306 7.75 33.12 -52.79
CA SER A 306 7.06 34.39 -53.13
C SER A 306 7.88 35.67 -52.89
N SER A 307 9.06 35.57 -52.23
CA SER A 307 10.28 36.40 -52.37
C SER A 307 11.13 36.28 -51.10
N LEU A 308 12.47 36.40 -51.19
CA LEU A 308 13.37 36.48 -50.02
C LEU A 308 13.42 37.90 -49.39
N SER A 309 12.41 38.74 -49.67
CA SER A 309 12.39 40.13 -49.22
C SER A 309 11.94 40.31 -47.77
N THR A 310 11.49 39.22 -47.13
CA THR A 310 11.04 39.20 -45.73
C THR A 310 12.18 39.59 -44.79
N ILE A 311 11.86 40.47 -43.84
CA ILE A 311 12.77 40.87 -42.76
C ILE A 311 12.45 39.99 -41.56
N TYR A 312 13.49 39.38 -41.00
CA TYR A 312 13.43 38.56 -39.79
C TYR A 312 14.26 39.23 -38.71
N SER A 313 13.83 39.18 -37.44
CA SER A 313 14.84 39.18 -36.38
C SER A 313 15.58 37.84 -36.39
N ILE A 314 16.86 37.81 -36.00
CA ILE A 314 17.59 36.54 -35.88
C ILE A 314 16.85 35.57 -34.95
N ARG A 315 16.22 36.08 -33.89
CA ARG A 315 15.31 35.34 -33.01
C ARG A 315 14.13 34.69 -33.75
N ASP A 316 13.47 35.42 -34.64
CA ASP A 316 12.32 34.90 -35.41
C ASP A 316 12.77 33.82 -36.40
N LEU A 317 13.93 34.01 -37.03
CA LEU A 317 14.50 33.03 -37.96
C LEU A 317 14.88 31.73 -37.23
N ILE A 318 15.51 31.82 -36.05
CA ILE A 318 15.78 30.65 -35.18
C ILE A 318 14.49 29.93 -34.83
N SER A 319 13.45 30.68 -34.47
CA SER A 319 12.15 30.12 -34.10
C SER A 319 11.49 29.39 -35.28
N GLU A 320 11.59 29.96 -36.49
CA GLU A 320 11.11 29.31 -37.72
C GLU A 320 11.89 28.03 -38.03
N VAL A 321 13.23 28.03 -37.84
CA VAL A 321 14.07 26.85 -38.10
C VAL A 321 13.75 25.71 -37.13
N ILE A 322 13.64 25.99 -35.83
CA ILE A 322 13.29 24.99 -34.83
C ILE A 322 11.87 24.46 -35.08
N GLY A 323 10.90 25.36 -35.28
CA GLY A 323 9.51 24.99 -35.52
C GLY A 323 9.34 24.18 -36.81
N GLY A 324 9.96 24.60 -37.91
CA GLY A 324 9.93 23.89 -39.18
C GLY A 324 10.53 22.48 -39.08
N SER A 325 11.61 22.33 -38.32
CA SER A 325 12.26 21.02 -38.13
C SER A 325 11.40 20.04 -37.33
N LEU A 326 10.78 20.51 -36.24
CA LEU A 326 9.87 19.67 -35.42
C LEU A 326 8.65 19.22 -36.24
N VAL A 327 8.00 20.16 -36.94
CA VAL A 327 6.83 19.85 -37.78
C VAL A 327 7.21 18.86 -38.89
N THR A 328 8.42 18.99 -39.46
CA THR A 328 8.92 18.04 -40.45
C THR A 328 9.01 16.63 -39.88
N ILE A 329 9.61 16.48 -38.70
CA ILE A 329 9.77 15.20 -38.01
C ILE A 329 8.41 14.58 -37.69
N ASP A 330 7.45 15.37 -37.19
CA ASP A 330 6.12 14.89 -36.84
C ASP A 330 5.33 14.42 -38.06
N ILE A 331 5.32 15.21 -39.15
CA ILE A 331 4.65 14.82 -40.40
C ILE A 331 5.30 13.56 -40.97
N TYR A 332 6.63 13.43 -40.90
CA TYR A 332 7.33 12.24 -41.36
C TYR A 332 6.99 11.01 -40.53
N ARG A 333 6.88 11.12 -39.20
CA ARG A 333 6.45 10.04 -38.30
C ARG A 333 5.01 9.59 -38.60
N ASP A 334 4.10 10.53 -38.79
CA ASP A 334 2.69 10.25 -39.09
C ASP A 334 2.51 9.55 -40.43
N ILE A 335 3.16 10.04 -41.48
CA ILE A 335 3.06 9.45 -42.82
C ILE A 335 3.65 8.04 -42.86
N ASN A 336 4.71 7.78 -42.11
CA ASN A 336 5.43 6.50 -42.12
C ASN A 336 5.01 5.55 -40.98
N GLY A 337 4.02 5.90 -40.15
CA GLY A 337 3.45 5.02 -39.12
C GLY A 337 4.37 4.76 -37.93
N LEU A 338 5.29 5.68 -37.63
CA LEU A 338 6.29 5.55 -36.54
C LEU A 338 5.73 5.92 -35.14
N ASN A 339 4.46 6.31 -35.03
CA ASN A 339 3.78 6.69 -33.77
C ASN A 339 3.20 5.47 -33.00
N ALA A 340 4.04 4.49 -32.68
CA ALA A 340 3.66 3.31 -31.90
C ALA A 340 4.26 3.34 -30.48
N ILE A 341 3.43 3.01 -29.47
CA ILE A 341 3.86 2.74 -28.09
C ILE A 341 4.96 1.67 -28.14
N ALA A 342 6.08 1.94 -27.49
CA ALA A 342 7.26 1.09 -27.42
C ALA A 342 6.91 -0.40 -27.25
N ILE A 343 6.86 -1.09 -28.38
CA ILE A 343 7.18 -2.49 -28.52
C ILE A 343 8.59 -2.42 -29.10
N GLU A 344 9.59 -2.75 -28.29
CA GLU A 344 10.93 -3.02 -28.81
C GLU A 344 10.77 -4.06 -29.91
N ASP A 345 11.15 -3.70 -31.14
CA ASP A 345 11.87 -4.62 -32.01
C ASP A 345 12.57 -3.91 -33.17
N MET A 346 13.90 -4.06 -33.12
CA MET A 346 14.81 -4.43 -34.21
C MET A 346 14.79 -3.61 -35.50
N GLN A 347 15.83 -2.80 -35.68
CA GLN A 347 16.41 -2.54 -37.00
C GLN A 347 17.50 -3.56 -37.32
N ASP A 348 17.37 -4.15 -38.50
CA ASP A 348 18.38 -4.95 -39.18
C ASP A 348 19.26 -3.99 -39.98
N ASP A 349 20.58 -4.06 -39.80
CA ASP A 349 21.48 -3.57 -40.84
C ASP A 349 22.70 -4.48 -41.02
N SER A 350 22.90 -4.81 -42.29
CA SER A 350 23.66 -5.97 -42.73
C SER A 350 25.18 -5.80 -42.62
N ALA A 351 25.81 -6.68 -41.84
CA ALA A 351 27.19 -7.08 -42.03
C ALA A 351 27.38 -8.51 -41.50
N GLU A 352 27.83 -9.42 -42.36
CA GLU A 352 28.08 -10.84 -42.07
C GLU A 352 28.75 -11.08 -40.70
N LYS A 353 27.95 -11.53 -39.74
CA LYS A 353 28.34 -12.30 -38.54
C LYS A 353 27.11 -13.09 -38.10
N LEU A 354 27.30 -14.34 -37.68
CA LEU A 354 26.23 -15.22 -37.19
C LEU A 354 25.28 -14.46 -36.25
N THR A 355 24.00 -14.36 -36.63
CA THR A 355 22.93 -13.81 -35.80
C THR A 355 22.78 -14.66 -34.53
N LEU A 356 22.95 -14.02 -33.37
CA LEU A 356 22.82 -14.59 -32.01
C LEU A 356 21.39 -14.49 -31.44
N VAL A 357 20.41 -14.03 -32.22
CA VAL A 357 19.00 -13.89 -31.81
C VAL A 357 18.16 -14.79 -32.70
N SER A 358 17.39 -15.69 -32.08
CA SER A 358 16.51 -16.64 -32.76
C SER A 358 15.30 -15.91 -33.38
N ALA A 359 14.92 -16.23 -34.61
CA ALA A 359 13.68 -15.76 -35.25
C ALA A 359 12.43 -16.54 -34.80
N LEU A 360 12.60 -17.57 -33.98
CA LEU A 360 11.54 -18.35 -33.34
C LEU A 360 11.45 -18.02 -31.84
N PRO A 361 10.23 -18.06 -31.25
CA PRO A 361 10.03 -17.88 -29.82
C PRO A 361 10.82 -18.86 -28.96
N ASP A 362 11.31 -18.40 -27.80
CA ASP A 362 11.95 -19.25 -26.81
C ASP A 362 11.00 -20.34 -26.30
N ILE A 363 11.48 -21.58 -26.26
CA ILE A 363 10.74 -22.69 -25.66
C ILE A 363 10.98 -22.66 -24.16
N ARG A 364 9.94 -22.28 -23.40
CA ARG A 364 10.01 -22.20 -21.92
C ARG A 364 9.42 -23.42 -21.21
N GLN A 365 8.61 -24.20 -21.90
CA GLN A 365 7.91 -25.37 -21.38
C GLN A 365 7.52 -26.31 -22.52
N HIS A 366 7.59 -27.62 -22.30
CA HIS A 366 7.29 -28.64 -23.30
C HIS A 366 6.67 -29.90 -22.67
N CYS A 367 5.48 -30.30 -23.16
CA CYS A 367 4.67 -31.36 -22.55
C CYS A 367 5.37 -32.72 -22.36
N PHE A 368 6.21 -33.17 -23.31
CA PHE A 368 6.99 -34.41 -23.15
C PHE A 368 8.27 -34.22 -22.32
N LEU A 369 9.11 -33.23 -22.67
CA LEU A 369 10.41 -33.00 -22.04
C LEU A 369 10.28 -32.67 -20.53
N ASP A 370 9.22 -31.99 -20.12
CA ASP A 370 8.96 -31.65 -18.71
C ASP A 370 8.42 -32.82 -17.90
N ALA A 371 7.81 -33.81 -18.56
CA ALA A 371 7.20 -34.96 -17.90
C ALA A 371 8.21 -36.07 -17.58
N THR A 372 9.47 -35.94 -18.02
CA THR A 372 10.50 -36.96 -17.79
C THR A 372 11.81 -36.36 -17.29
N ASP A 373 12.33 -36.87 -16.18
CA ASP A 373 13.64 -36.47 -15.64
C ASP A 373 14.82 -37.18 -16.33
N SER A 374 14.56 -38.03 -17.32
CA SER A 374 15.60 -38.84 -17.98
C SER A 374 16.17 -38.11 -19.20
N GLU A 375 17.40 -37.63 -19.06
CA GLU A 375 18.16 -36.96 -20.13
C GLU A 375 18.29 -37.84 -21.39
N ASP A 376 18.53 -39.15 -21.22
CA ASP A 376 18.57 -40.10 -22.33
C ASP A 376 17.26 -40.15 -23.13
N LYS A 377 16.10 -40.12 -22.44
CA LYS A 377 14.79 -40.11 -23.10
C LYS A 377 14.52 -38.79 -23.82
N LYS A 378 14.95 -37.66 -23.25
CA LYS A 378 14.84 -36.33 -23.90
C LYS A 378 15.69 -36.28 -25.17
N SER A 379 16.95 -36.72 -25.09
CA SER A 379 17.84 -36.81 -26.25
C SER A 379 17.26 -37.71 -27.34
N LEU A 380 16.79 -38.92 -26.97
CA LEU A 380 16.17 -39.84 -27.92
C LEU A 380 14.89 -39.27 -28.55
N TYR A 381 14.06 -38.56 -27.79
CA TYR A 381 12.84 -37.92 -28.30
C TYR A 381 13.14 -36.95 -29.44
N LEU A 382 14.16 -36.11 -29.25
CA LEU A 382 14.61 -35.15 -30.25
C LEU A 382 15.27 -35.85 -31.44
N LEU A 383 16.13 -36.84 -31.19
CA LEU A 383 16.81 -37.59 -32.23
C LEU A 383 15.82 -38.25 -33.22
N LEU A 384 14.68 -38.74 -32.71
CA LEU A 384 13.64 -39.34 -33.56
C LEU A 384 13.07 -38.38 -34.60
N LEU A 385 13.13 -37.05 -34.41
CA LEU A 385 12.67 -36.06 -35.40
C LEU A 385 13.41 -36.21 -36.75
N ALA A 386 14.63 -36.73 -36.75
CA ALA A 386 15.38 -37.09 -37.97
C ALA A 386 14.65 -38.08 -38.89
N LEU A 387 13.75 -38.90 -38.32
CA LEU A 387 12.93 -39.85 -39.09
C LEU A 387 11.87 -39.13 -39.92
N SER A 388 11.41 -37.94 -39.51
CA SER A 388 10.34 -37.20 -40.19
C SER A 388 10.79 -36.51 -41.48
N ILE A 389 12.09 -36.24 -41.62
CA ILE A 389 12.71 -35.52 -42.74
C ILE A 389 13.39 -36.50 -43.72
N GLU A 390 13.47 -36.14 -45.01
CA GLU A 390 14.10 -37.03 -46.02
C GLU A 390 15.62 -37.14 -45.82
N ASN A 391 16.29 -36.00 -45.64
CA ASN A 391 17.74 -35.84 -45.47
C ASN A 391 18.03 -34.47 -44.82
N SER A 392 19.29 -34.22 -44.44
CA SER A 392 19.73 -32.94 -43.85
C SER A 392 19.46 -31.74 -44.76
N ALA A 393 19.53 -31.93 -46.09
CA ALA A 393 19.22 -30.91 -47.08
C ALA A 393 17.73 -30.49 -47.10
N SER A 394 16.85 -31.24 -46.43
CA SER A 394 15.44 -30.90 -46.29
C SER A 394 15.15 -29.94 -45.13
N LEU A 395 16.12 -29.69 -44.25
CA LEU A 395 16.00 -28.73 -43.14
C LEU A 395 16.25 -27.30 -43.62
N SER A 396 15.26 -26.43 -43.44
CA SER A 396 15.41 -24.98 -43.66
C SER A 396 16.18 -24.34 -42.50
N LYS A 397 16.59 -23.07 -42.66
CA LYS A 397 17.19 -22.28 -41.56
C LYS A 397 16.28 -22.26 -40.31
N GLN A 398 14.99 -22.03 -40.50
CA GLN A 398 13.99 -22.04 -39.41
C GLN A 398 13.81 -23.45 -38.80
N GLY A 399 13.92 -24.52 -39.60
CA GLY A 399 13.90 -25.88 -39.09
C GLY A 399 15.09 -26.21 -38.19
N TYR A 400 16.29 -25.76 -38.57
CA TYR A 400 17.49 -25.89 -37.73
C TYR A 400 17.37 -25.13 -36.42
N GLU A 401 16.84 -23.91 -36.48
CA GLU A 401 16.61 -23.05 -35.31
C GLU A 401 15.61 -23.67 -34.32
N PHE A 402 14.50 -24.22 -34.81
CA PHE A 402 13.53 -24.93 -33.97
C PHE A 402 14.15 -26.15 -33.25
N LEU A 403 14.95 -26.93 -33.98
CA LEU A 403 15.66 -28.07 -33.40
C LEU A 403 16.71 -27.64 -32.35
N ALA A 404 17.39 -26.52 -32.59
CA ALA A 404 18.34 -25.95 -31.63
C ALA A 404 17.65 -25.49 -30.35
N LEU A 405 16.52 -24.77 -30.44
CA LEU A 405 15.74 -24.36 -29.28
C LEU A 405 15.22 -25.56 -28.46
N LEU A 406 14.72 -26.59 -29.14
CA LEU A 406 14.32 -27.84 -28.47
C LEU A 406 15.51 -28.55 -27.80
N GLY A 407 16.66 -28.58 -28.46
CA GLY A 407 17.91 -29.15 -27.95
C GLY A 407 18.42 -28.42 -26.71
N GLU A 408 18.46 -27.08 -26.74
CA GLU A 408 18.83 -26.24 -25.59
C GLU A 408 17.88 -26.45 -24.42
N TYR A 409 16.56 -26.41 -24.67
CA TYR A 409 15.56 -26.64 -23.64
C TYR A 409 15.67 -28.02 -22.99
N ALA A 410 15.95 -29.05 -23.80
CA ALA A 410 16.16 -30.41 -23.32
C ALA A 410 17.52 -30.64 -22.63
N GLY A 411 18.40 -29.62 -22.51
CA GLY A 411 19.75 -29.78 -21.97
C GLY A 411 20.70 -30.58 -22.89
N SER A 412 20.33 -30.75 -24.16
CA SER A 412 21.02 -31.60 -25.15
C SER A 412 21.33 -30.84 -26.45
N PRO A 413 22.09 -29.72 -26.41
CA PRO A 413 22.31 -28.86 -27.58
C PRO A 413 23.05 -29.56 -28.74
N ALA A 414 23.87 -30.57 -28.44
CA ALA A 414 24.60 -31.35 -29.44
C ALA A 414 23.70 -32.27 -30.30
N VAL A 415 22.44 -32.49 -29.90
CA VAL A 415 21.53 -33.42 -30.58
C VAL A 415 21.18 -32.97 -32.01
N VAL A 416 21.33 -31.68 -32.34
CA VAL A 416 21.05 -31.15 -33.68
C VAL A 416 22.00 -31.75 -34.73
N ASP A 417 23.29 -31.86 -34.39
CA ASP A 417 24.28 -32.49 -35.27
C ASP A 417 23.99 -33.99 -35.44
N GLU A 418 23.56 -34.65 -34.37
CA GLU A 418 23.16 -36.06 -34.40
C GLU A 418 21.92 -36.29 -35.26
N ILE A 419 20.91 -35.41 -35.16
CA ILE A 419 19.71 -35.41 -36.01
C ILE A 419 20.10 -35.26 -37.47
N THR A 420 21.01 -34.34 -37.78
CA THR A 420 21.48 -34.07 -39.15
C THR A 420 22.18 -35.28 -39.74
N ASN A 421 23.09 -35.90 -38.98
CA ASN A 421 23.80 -37.11 -39.38
C ASN A 421 22.85 -38.30 -39.57
N LEU A 422 21.90 -38.49 -38.64
CA LEU A 422 20.92 -39.56 -38.72
C LEU A 422 19.95 -39.35 -39.89
N ALA A 423 19.58 -38.10 -40.21
CA ALA A 423 18.70 -37.79 -41.33
C ALA A 423 19.25 -38.27 -42.67
N ASP A 424 20.58 -38.21 -42.85
CA ASP A 424 21.27 -38.66 -44.06
C ASP A 424 21.55 -40.16 -44.10
N SER A 425 21.33 -40.89 -42.99
CA SER A 425 21.54 -42.34 -42.94
C SER A 425 20.45 -43.10 -43.72
N PRO A 426 20.83 -43.98 -44.69
CA PRO A 426 19.86 -44.81 -45.40
C PRO A 426 19.24 -45.90 -44.50
N TYR A 427 19.83 -46.17 -43.33
CA TYR A 427 19.38 -47.19 -42.37
C TYR A 427 18.60 -46.63 -41.18
N LYS A 428 18.39 -45.31 -41.09
CA LYS A 428 17.80 -44.63 -39.91
C LYS A 428 16.51 -45.26 -39.39
N TYR A 429 15.62 -45.70 -40.29
CA TYR A 429 14.39 -46.39 -39.90
C TYR A 429 14.62 -47.80 -39.35
N GLN A 430 15.54 -48.58 -39.93
CA GLN A 430 15.83 -49.93 -39.42
C GLN A 430 16.46 -49.87 -38.03
N GLU A 431 17.30 -48.87 -37.78
CA GLU A 431 18.01 -48.70 -36.51
C GLU A 431 17.10 -48.17 -35.41
N TYR A 432 16.24 -47.19 -35.70
CA TYR A 432 15.48 -46.46 -34.66
C TYR A 432 13.99 -46.79 -34.58
N GLN A 433 13.45 -47.68 -35.45
CA GLN A 433 12.03 -48.03 -35.40
C GLN A 433 11.59 -48.63 -34.07
N GLN A 434 12.38 -49.52 -33.45
CA GLN A 434 12.00 -50.08 -32.15
C GLN A 434 12.12 -49.07 -31.02
N VAL A 435 13.19 -48.27 -31.02
CA VAL A 435 13.39 -47.19 -30.06
C VAL A 435 12.22 -46.21 -30.09
N MET A 436 11.74 -45.86 -31.28
CA MET A 436 10.57 -45.01 -31.46
C MET A 436 9.30 -45.63 -30.84
N LEU A 437 9.06 -46.93 -31.05
CA LEU A 437 7.88 -47.62 -30.53
C LEU A 437 7.91 -47.75 -29.00
N GLU A 438 9.09 -47.94 -28.42
CA GLU A 438 9.29 -48.00 -26.97
C GLU A 438 9.11 -46.62 -26.31
N LEU A 439 9.70 -45.57 -26.89
CA LEU A 439 9.63 -44.21 -26.36
C LEU A 439 8.22 -43.61 -26.52
N LEU A 440 7.61 -43.77 -27.69
CA LEU A 440 6.27 -43.28 -28.03
C LEU A 440 5.21 -44.38 -27.80
N SER A 441 5.26 -44.99 -26.61
CA SER A 441 4.46 -46.17 -26.27
C SER A 441 2.96 -45.88 -26.07
N ASN A 442 2.60 -44.65 -25.68
CA ASN A 442 1.21 -44.21 -25.49
C ASN A 442 0.80 -43.13 -26.51
N ASP A 443 -0.52 -42.97 -26.73
CA ASP A 443 -1.03 -42.04 -27.73
C ASP A 443 -0.72 -40.56 -27.42
N SER A 444 -0.65 -40.17 -26.14
CA SER A 444 -0.26 -38.80 -25.76
C SER A 444 1.15 -38.46 -26.24
N ALA A 445 2.12 -39.34 -26.03
CA ALA A 445 3.48 -39.19 -26.51
C ALA A 445 3.54 -39.20 -28.04
N ARG A 446 2.80 -40.11 -28.71
CA ARG A 446 2.73 -40.19 -30.18
C ARG A 446 2.19 -38.90 -30.79
N TYR A 447 1.07 -38.40 -30.29
CA TYR A 447 0.44 -37.18 -30.80
C TYR A 447 1.27 -35.93 -30.49
N THR A 448 1.89 -35.84 -29.32
CA THR A 448 2.83 -34.74 -28.99
C THR A 448 3.96 -34.72 -30.01
N TRP A 449 4.63 -35.85 -30.19
CA TRP A 449 5.76 -35.97 -31.11
C TRP A 449 5.36 -35.70 -32.57
N LEU A 450 4.17 -36.18 -33.00
CA LEU A 450 3.66 -35.88 -34.34
C LEU A 450 3.36 -34.39 -34.54
N LEU A 451 2.86 -33.67 -33.53
CA LEU A 451 2.66 -32.23 -33.61
C LEU A 451 4.00 -31.49 -33.77
N ASP A 452 5.01 -31.86 -32.99
CA ASP A 452 6.36 -31.27 -33.10
C ASP A 452 6.99 -31.57 -34.47
N ALA A 453 6.86 -32.81 -34.96
CA ALA A 453 7.34 -33.22 -36.28
C ALA A 453 6.60 -32.49 -37.43
N PHE A 454 5.28 -32.32 -37.31
CA PHE A 454 4.50 -31.60 -38.33
C PHE A 454 4.80 -30.10 -38.32
N PHE A 455 5.05 -29.52 -37.15
CA PHE A 455 5.50 -28.14 -37.01
C PHE A 455 6.88 -27.94 -37.66
N LEU A 456 7.83 -28.85 -37.39
CA LEU A 456 9.15 -28.85 -38.04
C LEU A 456 9.04 -28.93 -39.58
N LEU A 457 8.21 -29.85 -40.11
CA LEU A 457 8.01 -29.98 -41.55
C LEU A 457 7.39 -28.71 -42.17
N MET A 458 6.47 -28.07 -41.45
CA MET A 458 5.84 -26.81 -41.86
C MET A 458 6.85 -25.66 -41.93
N LEU A 459 7.72 -25.51 -40.91
CA LEU A 459 8.85 -24.56 -40.93
C LEU A 459 9.85 -24.84 -42.07
N CYS A 460 9.98 -26.10 -42.47
CA CYS A 460 10.82 -26.51 -43.60
C CYS A 460 10.14 -26.34 -44.97
N GLY A 461 8.89 -25.87 -45.03
CA GLY A 461 8.12 -25.75 -46.27
C GLY A 461 7.83 -27.09 -46.95
N LYS A 462 7.82 -28.20 -46.19
CA LYS A 462 7.57 -29.55 -46.70
C LYS A 462 6.12 -29.94 -46.49
N ASN A 463 5.59 -30.75 -47.40
CA ASN A 463 4.26 -31.31 -47.23
C ASN A 463 4.26 -32.31 -46.05
N ILE A 464 3.29 -32.17 -45.15
CA ILE A 464 3.07 -33.09 -44.03
C ILE A 464 2.65 -34.47 -44.56
N GLU A 465 1.91 -34.51 -45.67
CA GLU A 465 1.53 -35.76 -46.36
C GLU A 465 2.66 -36.25 -47.27
N ASN A 466 3.82 -36.60 -46.70
CA ASN A 466 4.97 -37.12 -47.44
C ASN A 466 5.22 -38.63 -47.16
N PRO A 467 6.01 -39.33 -48.00
CA PRO A 467 6.25 -40.77 -47.85
C PRO A 467 6.89 -41.16 -46.51
N GLN A 468 7.72 -40.30 -45.91
CA GLN A 468 8.37 -40.56 -44.62
C GLN A 468 7.33 -40.54 -43.49
N VAL A 469 6.47 -39.52 -43.45
CA VAL A 469 5.36 -39.43 -42.50
C VAL A 469 4.39 -40.60 -42.66
N MET A 470 4.05 -41.00 -43.89
CA MET A 470 3.18 -42.18 -44.11
C MET A 470 3.81 -43.47 -43.58
N ARG A 471 5.13 -43.63 -43.71
CA ARG A 471 5.88 -44.75 -43.13
C ARG A 471 5.85 -44.72 -41.60
N LEU A 472 6.04 -43.54 -40.99
CA LEU A 472 5.95 -43.34 -39.54
C LEU A 472 4.54 -43.68 -39.02
N LEU A 473 3.49 -43.15 -39.65
CA LEU A 473 2.10 -43.41 -39.27
C LEU A 473 1.74 -44.91 -39.39
N SER A 474 2.25 -45.60 -40.41
CA SER A 474 2.04 -47.04 -40.57
C SER A 474 2.66 -47.88 -39.45
N SER A 475 3.73 -47.35 -38.82
CA SER A 475 4.44 -47.99 -37.71
C SER A 475 3.83 -47.63 -36.36
N LEU A 476 3.63 -46.33 -36.09
CA LEU A 476 3.11 -45.79 -34.82
C LEU A 476 1.64 -46.13 -34.57
N LYS A 477 0.81 -46.14 -35.62
CA LYS A 477 -0.64 -46.40 -35.57
C LYS A 477 -1.36 -45.66 -34.42
N PRO A 478 -1.28 -44.32 -34.34
CA PRO A 478 -1.99 -43.55 -33.31
C PRO A 478 -3.51 -43.76 -33.43
N VAL A 479 -4.17 -43.94 -32.28
CA VAL A 479 -5.62 -44.18 -32.21
C VAL A 479 -6.39 -42.97 -32.74
N GLN A 480 -7.41 -43.20 -33.57
CA GLN A 480 -8.28 -42.15 -34.15
C GLN A 480 -7.59 -41.11 -35.04
N PHE A 481 -6.39 -41.40 -35.56
CA PHE A 481 -5.61 -40.42 -36.34
C PHE A 481 -6.39 -39.76 -37.48
N LYS A 482 -7.18 -40.52 -38.25
CA LYS A 482 -7.97 -39.97 -39.37
C LYS A 482 -8.99 -38.92 -38.93
N GLU A 483 -9.54 -39.06 -37.72
CA GLU A 483 -10.49 -38.13 -37.14
C GLU A 483 -9.77 -36.93 -36.51
N SER A 484 -8.59 -37.15 -35.92
CA SER A 484 -7.79 -36.14 -35.23
C SER A 484 -6.94 -35.25 -36.16
N PHE A 485 -6.52 -35.79 -37.32
CA PHE A 485 -5.61 -35.12 -38.24
C PHE A 485 -6.08 -33.74 -38.73
N PRO A 486 -7.37 -33.53 -39.08
CA PRO A 486 -7.86 -32.19 -39.44
C PRO A 486 -7.70 -31.17 -38.31
N TYR A 487 -7.84 -31.57 -37.04
CA TYR A 487 -7.67 -30.69 -35.89
C TYR A 487 -6.19 -30.35 -35.66
N MET A 488 -5.29 -31.32 -35.87
CA MET A 488 -3.84 -31.07 -35.82
C MET A 488 -3.41 -30.08 -36.91
N LEU A 489 -3.91 -30.23 -38.14
CA LEU A 489 -3.64 -29.28 -39.22
C LEU A 489 -4.17 -27.88 -38.91
N ALA A 490 -5.38 -27.78 -38.35
CA ALA A 490 -5.94 -26.49 -37.93
C ALA A 490 -5.05 -25.79 -36.89
N LEU A 491 -4.51 -26.52 -35.90
CA LEU A 491 -3.58 -25.94 -34.92
C LEU A 491 -2.29 -25.39 -35.53
N LEU A 492 -1.84 -25.96 -36.65
CA LEU A 492 -0.61 -25.55 -37.32
C LEU A 492 -0.82 -24.37 -38.27
N GLN A 493 -2.00 -24.26 -38.91
CA GLN A 493 -2.22 -23.38 -40.07
C GLN A 493 -3.28 -22.28 -39.85
N GLU A 494 -4.26 -22.49 -38.98
CA GLU A 494 -5.36 -21.54 -38.78
C GLU A 494 -4.93 -20.38 -37.86
N ASN A 495 -5.52 -19.19 -38.06
CA ASN A 495 -5.28 -18.00 -37.23
C ASN A 495 -6.53 -17.55 -36.46
N ASP A 496 -7.70 -18.11 -36.74
CA ASP A 496 -8.93 -17.84 -36.00
C ASP A 496 -8.88 -18.47 -34.60
N GLU A 497 -8.87 -17.61 -33.57
CA GLU A 497 -8.79 -18.00 -32.15
C GLU A 497 -9.85 -19.04 -31.75
N ALA A 498 -11.10 -18.90 -32.22
CA ALA A 498 -12.20 -19.80 -31.85
C ALA A 498 -12.05 -21.19 -32.46
N LYS A 499 -11.62 -21.26 -33.73
CA LYS A 499 -11.32 -22.53 -34.40
C LYS A 499 -10.10 -23.22 -33.80
N LEU A 500 -9.07 -22.45 -33.40
CA LEU A 500 -7.89 -22.98 -32.72
C LEU A 500 -8.27 -23.62 -31.38
N LEU A 501 -9.02 -22.91 -30.51
CA LEU A 501 -9.49 -23.45 -29.24
C LEU A 501 -10.41 -24.66 -29.42
N THR A 502 -11.29 -24.65 -30.43
CA THR A 502 -12.17 -25.79 -30.74
C THR A 502 -11.36 -27.02 -31.18
N SER A 503 -10.32 -26.82 -31.99
CA SER A 503 -9.44 -27.89 -32.47
C SER A 503 -8.58 -28.45 -31.33
N ALA A 504 -8.01 -27.58 -30.48
CA ALA A 504 -7.28 -27.98 -29.29
C ALA A 504 -8.16 -28.78 -28.33
N ALA A 505 -9.39 -28.33 -28.05
CA ALA A 505 -10.33 -29.03 -27.18
C ALA A 505 -10.69 -30.44 -27.68
N LYS A 506 -10.63 -30.71 -29.00
CA LYS A 506 -10.80 -32.06 -29.57
C LYS A 506 -9.57 -32.94 -29.37
N LEU A 507 -8.40 -32.36 -29.18
CA LEU A 507 -7.13 -33.05 -28.97
C LEU A 507 -6.78 -33.26 -27.49
N VAL A 508 -7.37 -32.50 -26.56
CA VAL A 508 -7.16 -32.64 -25.09
C VAL A 508 -7.22 -34.10 -24.60
N PRO A 509 -8.22 -34.92 -24.97
CA PRO A 509 -8.29 -36.31 -24.48
C PRO A 509 -7.16 -37.22 -25.01
N LEU A 510 -6.48 -36.80 -26.07
CA LEU A 510 -5.45 -37.57 -26.76
C LEU A 510 -4.04 -37.13 -26.36
N THR A 511 -3.81 -35.83 -26.18
CA THR A 511 -2.48 -35.28 -25.90
C THR A 511 -2.55 -33.88 -25.28
N GLN A 512 -1.49 -33.48 -24.57
CA GLN A 512 -1.26 -32.09 -24.17
C GLN A 512 -0.37 -31.33 -25.17
N GLY A 513 0.19 -32.00 -26.17
CA GLY A 513 1.09 -31.40 -27.16
C GLY A 513 0.47 -30.31 -28.02
N TRP A 514 -0.86 -30.14 -28.03
CA TRP A 514 -1.50 -28.98 -28.65
C TRP A 514 -1.06 -27.67 -27.99
N ASN A 515 -0.73 -27.69 -26.69
CA ASN A 515 -0.29 -26.51 -25.95
C ASN A 515 1.13 -26.09 -26.38
N ASN A 516 2.00 -27.05 -26.71
CA ASN A 516 3.30 -26.78 -27.33
C ASN A 516 3.14 -25.95 -28.60
N ILE A 517 2.19 -26.31 -29.48
CA ILE A 517 1.95 -25.57 -30.73
C ILE A 517 1.48 -24.14 -30.48
N PHE A 518 0.61 -23.90 -29.49
CA PHE A 518 0.22 -22.53 -29.12
C PHE A 518 1.41 -21.71 -28.65
N ARG A 519 2.35 -22.31 -27.91
CA ARG A 519 3.57 -21.67 -27.42
C ARG A 519 4.57 -21.40 -28.54
N TYR A 520 4.84 -22.38 -29.41
CA TYR A 520 5.76 -22.19 -30.55
C TYR A 520 5.28 -21.11 -31.53
N ARG A 521 3.97 -20.89 -31.59
CA ARG A 521 3.33 -19.88 -32.44
C ARG A 521 3.02 -18.57 -31.71
N GLU A 522 3.31 -18.46 -30.41
CA GLU A 522 2.94 -17.33 -29.54
C GLU A 522 1.48 -16.88 -29.68
N VAL A 523 0.56 -17.83 -29.85
CA VAL A 523 -0.87 -17.51 -29.99
C VAL A 523 -1.37 -16.96 -28.66
N GLN A 524 -2.13 -15.86 -28.69
CA GLN A 524 -2.83 -15.31 -27.53
C GLN A 524 -4.35 -15.31 -27.78
N PHE A 525 -5.14 -15.47 -26.72
CA PHE A 525 -6.61 -15.61 -26.80
C PHE A 525 -7.33 -14.46 -26.09
N LYS A 526 -6.75 -13.25 -26.12
CA LYS A 526 -7.24 -12.07 -25.39
C LYS A 526 -8.70 -11.76 -25.67
N ASN A 527 -9.14 -11.89 -26.92
CA ASN A 527 -10.50 -11.53 -27.33
C ASN A 527 -11.53 -12.61 -27.01
N GLN A 528 -11.15 -13.90 -26.99
CA GLN A 528 -12.10 -14.99 -26.74
C GLN A 528 -12.65 -15.00 -25.32
N PHE A 529 -11.85 -14.60 -24.33
CA PHE A 529 -12.23 -14.68 -22.92
C PHE A 529 -12.65 -13.32 -22.33
N SER A 530 -12.36 -12.20 -22.99
CA SER A 530 -12.54 -10.85 -22.43
C SER A 530 -13.95 -10.55 -21.95
N GLU A 531 -14.98 -11.03 -22.67
CA GLU A 531 -16.38 -10.77 -22.30
C GLU A 531 -16.77 -11.53 -21.03
N VAL A 532 -16.35 -12.79 -20.90
CA VAL A 532 -16.65 -13.60 -19.71
C VAL A 532 -15.87 -13.06 -18.50
N ILE A 533 -14.61 -12.66 -18.69
CA ILE A 533 -13.78 -12.01 -17.66
C ILE A 533 -14.47 -10.73 -17.15
N LYS A 534 -14.94 -9.86 -18.06
CA LYS A 534 -15.67 -8.64 -17.68
C LYS A 534 -16.94 -8.95 -16.88
N GLN A 535 -17.73 -9.94 -17.30
CA GLN A 535 -18.95 -10.35 -16.60
C GLN A 535 -18.66 -10.91 -15.20
N LEU A 536 -17.57 -11.67 -15.04
CA LEU A 536 -17.14 -12.21 -13.74
C LEU A 536 -16.69 -11.09 -12.78
N TYR A 537 -15.87 -10.15 -13.24
CA TYR A 537 -15.47 -9.00 -12.40
C TYR A 537 -16.67 -8.12 -12.04
N ALA A 538 -17.60 -7.90 -12.98
CA ALA A 538 -18.83 -7.18 -12.70
C ALA A 538 -19.68 -7.90 -11.61
N ALA A 539 -19.83 -9.22 -11.71
CA ALA A 539 -20.55 -10.02 -10.71
C ALA A 539 -19.83 -10.00 -9.35
N SER A 540 -18.50 -10.11 -9.33
CA SER A 540 -17.69 -10.02 -8.12
C SER A 540 -17.88 -8.66 -7.44
N ASN A 541 -17.69 -7.56 -8.18
CA ASN A 541 -17.86 -6.20 -7.66
C ASN A 541 -19.28 -5.96 -7.15
N ALA A 542 -20.30 -6.42 -7.87
CA ALA A 542 -21.70 -6.28 -7.44
C ALA A 542 -22.00 -7.08 -6.15
N SER A 543 -21.37 -8.24 -5.96
CA SER A 543 -21.47 -9.02 -4.72
C SER A 543 -20.82 -8.29 -3.55
N THR A 544 -19.62 -7.72 -3.74
CA THR A 544 -18.94 -6.91 -2.72
C THR A 544 -19.76 -5.67 -2.33
N MET A 545 -20.39 -5.00 -3.31
CA MET A 545 -21.29 -3.88 -3.05
C MET A 545 -22.53 -4.28 -2.26
N LEU A 546 -23.06 -5.48 -2.50
CA LEU A 546 -24.13 -6.04 -1.66
C LEU A 546 -23.64 -6.29 -0.23
N GLY A 547 -22.46 -6.85 -0.01
CA GLY A 547 -21.87 -6.97 1.33
C GLY A 547 -21.80 -5.63 2.08
N PHE A 548 -21.42 -4.55 1.40
CA PHE A 548 -21.46 -3.21 2.01
C PHE A 548 -22.87 -2.71 2.34
N ASP A 549 -23.89 -3.09 1.57
CA ASP A 549 -25.29 -2.76 1.91
C ASP A 549 -25.77 -3.53 3.14
N LEU A 550 -25.30 -4.77 3.35
CA LEU A 550 -25.64 -5.59 4.52
C LEU A 550 -25.14 -4.95 5.82
N LEU A 551 -23.97 -4.32 5.82
CA LEU A 551 -23.43 -3.59 6.97
C LEU A 551 -24.39 -2.52 7.51
N LYS A 552 -25.18 -1.87 6.64
CA LYS A 552 -26.18 -0.88 7.05
C LYS A 552 -27.31 -1.50 7.88
N VAL A 553 -27.64 -2.78 7.62
CA VAL A 553 -28.62 -3.53 8.41
C VAL A 553 -28.04 -3.82 9.80
N THR A 554 -26.76 -4.19 9.88
CA THR A 554 -26.03 -4.45 11.13
C THR A 554 -25.88 -3.18 11.98
N ASP A 555 -25.47 -2.06 11.38
CA ASP A 555 -25.34 -0.78 12.07
C ASP A 555 -26.65 -0.37 12.74
N LYS A 556 -27.78 -0.55 12.03
CA LYS A 556 -29.11 -0.28 12.56
C LYS A 556 -29.52 -1.24 13.69
N ALA A 557 -29.07 -2.50 13.64
CA ALA A 557 -29.35 -3.47 14.69
C ALA A 557 -28.61 -3.14 16.00
N GLY A 558 -27.46 -2.46 15.93
CA GLY A 558 -26.68 -2.02 17.09
C GLY A 558 -27.47 -1.10 18.03
N ASP A 559 -28.34 -0.25 17.48
CA ASP A 559 -29.24 0.64 18.25
C ASP A 559 -30.23 -0.12 19.14
N TYR A 560 -30.45 -1.41 18.88
CA TYR A 560 -31.40 -2.27 19.60
C TYR A 560 -30.70 -3.48 20.26
N SER A 561 -29.37 -3.42 20.38
CA SER A 561 -28.55 -4.51 20.92
C SER A 561 -28.89 -4.84 22.37
N PHE A 562 -29.07 -3.82 23.22
CA PHE A 562 -29.40 -3.98 24.63
C PHE A 562 -30.58 -3.09 25.06
N TYR A 563 -31.41 -3.60 25.96
CA TYR A 563 -32.50 -2.82 26.57
C TYR A 563 -32.27 -2.69 28.08
N MET A 564 -32.00 -1.47 28.56
CA MET A 564 -31.87 -1.18 29.99
C MET A 564 -33.22 -0.71 30.54
N GLY A 565 -33.85 -1.53 31.40
CA GLY A 565 -35.10 -1.17 32.07
C GLY A 565 -34.93 -0.02 33.08
N SER A 566 -36.04 0.50 33.63
CA SER A 566 -35.97 1.56 34.64
C SER A 566 -35.44 1.02 35.98
N PHE A 567 -34.46 1.69 36.58
CA PHE A 567 -33.86 1.32 37.87
C PHE A 567 -34.74 1.57 39.12
N ASP A 568 -35.92 2.21 38.97
CA ASP A 568 -36.86 2.50 40.07
C ASP A 568 -38.11 1.61 39.97
N ASP A 569 -38.18 0.57 40.80
CA ASP A 569 -39.25 -0.46 40.77
C ASP A 569 -40.60 -0.02 41.40
N GLU A 570 -40.67 1.15 42.04
CA GLU A 570 -41.83 1.52 42.87
C GLU A 570 -42.82 2.51 42.23
N SER A 571 -42.53 3.10 41.07
CA SER A 571 -43.42 4.10 40.45
C SER A 571 -44.28 3.50 39.31
N PHE A 572 -45.59 3.78 39.32
CA PHE A 572 -46.48 3.40 38.21
C PHE A 572 -46.01 4.01 36.86
N LEU A 573 -45.41 5.20 36.89
CA LEU A 573 -44.87 5.86 35.69
C LEU A 573 -43.57 5.22 35.19
N SER A 574 -42.75 4.65 36.08
CA SER A 574 -41.54 3.91 35.66
C SER A 574 -41.91 2.57 35.02
N LYS A 575 -42.93 1.87 35.55
CA LYS A 575 -43.49 0.64 34.94
C LYS A 575 -44.10 0.87 33.56
N VAL A 576 -44.86 1.96 33.38
CA VAL A 576 -45.41 2.35 32.06
C VAL A 576 -44.31 2.78 31.10
N GLY A 577 -43.32 3.55 31.56
CA GLY A 577 -42.15 3.94 30.75
C GLY A 577 -41.29 2.76 30.31
N SER A 578 -41.06 1.78 31.20
CA SER A 578 -40.32 0.56 30.89
C SER A 578 -41.09 -0.38 29.94
N ALA A 579 -42.41 -0.51 30.09
CA ALA A 579 -43.22 -1.30 29.16
C ALA A 579 -43.27 -0.69 27.75
N VAL A 580 -43.35 0.64 27.65
CA VAL A 580 -43.31 1.38 26.38
C VAL A 580 -41.92 1.31 25.74
N GLY A 581 -40.85 1.45 26.53
CA GLY A 581 -39.47 1.30 26.07
C GLY A 581 -39.15 -0.11 25.58
N GLY A 582 -39.56 -1.14 26.32
CA GLY A 582 -39.40 -2.54 25.92
C GLY A 582 -40.17 -2.87 24.63
N SER A 583 -41.40 -2.33 24.49
CA SER A 583 -42.19 -2.49 23.26
C SER A 583 -41.56 -1.77 22.05
N ALA A 584 -40.98 -0.58 22.26
CA ALA A 584 -40.27 0.16 21.23
C ALA A 584 -38.99 -0.56 20.78
N CYS A 585 -38.22 -1.12 21.73
CA CYS A 585 -37.06 -1.95 21.44
C CYS A 585 -37.48 -3.20 20.65
N ALA A 586 -38.53 -3.89 21.07
CA ALA A 586 -39.03 -5.07 20.37
C ALA A 586 -39.53 -4.78 18.94
N LEU A 587 -40.17 -3.63 18.72
CA LEU A 587 -40.55 -3.15 17.39
C LEU A 587 -39.32 -2.82 16.53
N GLY A 588 -38.30 -2.18 17.11
CA GLY A 588 -37.02 -1.89 16.46
C GLY A 588 -36.28 -3.17 16.04
N ARG A 589 -36.18 -4.14 16.95
CA ARG A 589 -35.64 -5.48 16.71
C ARG A 589 -36.38 -6.19 15.58
N LYS A 590 -37.72 -6.25 15.65
CA LYS A 590 -38.56 -6.82 14.59
C LYS A 590 -38.35 -6.13 13.24
N SER A 591 -38.18 -4.81 13.22
CA SER A 591 -37.85 -4.07 12.00
C SER A 591 -36.48 -4.47 11.43
N CYS A 592 -35.48 -4.69 12.28
CA CYS A 592 -34.15 -5.12 11.86
C CYS A 592 -34.17 -6.54 11.29
N VAL A 593 -34.88 -7.48 11.92
CA VAL A 593 -35.08 -8.85 11.39
C VAL A 593 -35.81 -8.83 10.05
N SER A 594 -36.81 -7.95 9.89
CA SER A 594 -37.49 -7.77 8.60
C SER A 594 -36.53 -7.28 7.51
N LEU A 595 -35.68 -6.28 7.82
CA LEU A 595 -34.69 -5.77 6.88
C LEU A 595 -33.64 -6.84 6.53
N LEU A 596 -33.21 -7.64 7.50
CA LEU A 596 -32.32 -8.77 7.25
C LEU A 596 -32.98 -9.81 6.34
N ASN A 597 -34.26 -10.11 6.52
CA ASN A 597 -35.01 -11.04 5.66
C ASN A 597 -35.24 -10.50 4.24
N ASP A 598 -35.47 -9.20 4.10
CA ASP A 598 -35.53 -8.54 2.79
C ASP A 598 -34.17 -8.58 2.10
N PHE A 599 -33.10 -8.33 2.85
CA PHE A 599 -31.73 -8.40 2.35
C PHE A 599 -31.33 -9.84 1.96
N ARG A 600 -31.68 -10.83 2.78
CA ARG A 600 -31.51 -12.26 2.48
C ARG A 600 -32.13 -12.62 1.13
N LYS A 601 -33.38 -12.20 0.88
CA LYS A 601 -34.06 -12.41 -0.41
C LYS A 601 -33.29 -11.74 -1.55
N LYS A 602 -32.89 -10.47 -1.37
CA LYS A 602 -32.07 -9.71 -2.34
C LYS A 602 -30.76 -10.44 -2.67
N ALA A 603 -30.04 -10.93 -1.66
CA ALA A 603 -28.78 -11.65 -1.81
C ALA A 603 -28.98 -12.98 -2.56
N ARG A 604 -30.01 -13.77 -2.22
CA ARG A 604 -30.35 -15.00 -2.95
C ARG A 604 -30.73 -14.74 -4.39
N ASP A 605 -31.55 -13.73 -4.65
CA ASP A 605 -31.97 -13.36 -6.01
C ASP A 605 -30.75 -12.94 -6.83
N PHE A 606 -29.84 -12.17 -6.23
CA PHE A 606 -28.57 -11.79 -6.84
C PHE A 606 -27.70 -13.01 -7.18
N LEU A 607 -27.45 -13.90 -6.21
CA LEU A 607 -26.64 -15.11 -6.41
C LEU A 607 -27.25 -15.99 -7.52
N SER A 608 -28.57 -16.21 -7.50
CA SER A 608 -29.25 -17.01 -8.51
C SER A 608 -29.11 -16.42 -9.91
N THR A 609 -29.24 -15.10 -10.06
CA THR A 609 -29.13 -14.39 -11.35
C THR A 609 -27.71 -14.45 -11.91
N ASN A 610 -26.70 -14.27 -11.06
CA ASN A 610 -25.29 -14.15 -11.48
C ASN A 610 -24.54 -15.50 -11.49
N SER A 611 -25.07 -16.54 -10.86
CA SER A 611 -24.49 -17.90 -10.86
C SER A 611 -24.24 -18.45 -12.27
N SER A 612 -25.05 -18.04 -13.24
CA SER A 612 -24.91 -18.44 -14.65
C SER A 612 -23.59 -18.00 -15.27
N VAL A 613 -23.03 -16.86 -14.84
CA VAL A 613 -21.74 -16.34 -15.33
C VAL A 613 -20.60 -17.23 -14.84
N LEU A 614 -20.60 -17.58 -13.55
CA LEU A 614 -19.63 -18.51 -12.97
C LEU A 614 -19.75 -19.91 -13.59
N SER A 615 -20.97 -20.39 -13.82
CA SER A 615 -21.23 -21.66 -14.51
C SER A 615 -20.68 -21.66 -15.94
N LYS A 616 -20.85 -20.55 -16.68
CA LYS A 616 -20.29 -20.37 -18.02
C LYS A 616 -18.77 -20.43 -18.00
N ALA A 617 -18.12 -19.75 -17.05
CA ALA A 617 -16.66 -19.79 -16.88
C ALA A 617 -16.18 -21.21 -16.53
N ASN A 618 -16.82 -21.86 -15.57
CA ASN A 618 -16.53 -23.25 -15.19
C ASN A 618 -16.70 -24.22 -16.36
N GLY A 619 -17.68 -24.00 -17.23
CA GLY A 619 -17.86 -24.79 -18.45
C GLY A 619 -16.80 -24.54 -19.53
N ILE A 620 -16.04 -23.44 -19.46
CA ILE A 620 -14.84 -23.22 -20.27
C ILE A 620 -13.65 -23.94 -19.62
N ILE A 621 -13.44 -23.71 -18.32
CA ILE A 621 -12.32 -24.26 -17.54
C ILE A 621 -12.33 -25.79 -17.55
N SER A 622 -13.50 -26.41 -17.35
CA SER A 622 -13.62 -27.87 -17.31
C SER A 622 -13.29 -28.57 -18.63
N ARG A 623 -13.28 -27.84 -19.77
CA ARG A 623 -12.88 -28.42 -21.07
C ARG A 623 -11.40 -28.77 -21.13
N TRP A 624 -10.61 -28.18 -20.24
CA TRP A 624 -9.16 -28.34 -20.16
C TRP A 624 -8.74 -29.22 -18.97
N GLU A 625 -9.67 -30.00 -18.40
CA GLU A 625 -9.44 -30.90 -17.25
C GLU A 625 -8.95 -30.21 -15.97
N LEU A 626 -9.16 -28.89 -15.86
CA LEU A 626 -8.84 -28.10 -14.67
C LEU A 626 -10.00 -28.10 -13.66
N PRO A 627 -9.69 -28.01 -12.34
CA PRO A 627 -10.71 -27.93 -11.30
C PRO A 627 -11.57 -26.67 -11.44
N THR A 628 -12.85 -26.79 -11.11
CA THR A 628 -13.82 -25.68 -11.19
C THR A 628 -13.97 -24.94 -9.87
N PHE A 629 -14.37 -23.67 -9.96
CA PHE A 629 -14.57 -22.80 -8.82
C PHE A 629 -15.97 -22.97 -8.26
N LYS A 630 -16.06 -23.31 -6.97
CA LYS A 630 -17.32 -23.47 -6.24
C LYS A 630 -17.36 -22.45 -5.11
N TYR A 631 -18.56 -22.08 -4.71
CA TYR A 631 -18.82 -21.28 -3.52
C TYR A 631 -19.89 -22.01 -2.69
N ASP A 632 -19.85 -21.82 -1.38
CA ASP A 632 -20.86 -22.35 -0.48
C ASP A 632 -21.98 -21.31 -0.32
N ASP A 633 -23.23 -21.71 -0.58
CA ASP A 633 -24.40 -20.87 -0.40
C ASP A 633 -25.11 -21.30 0.89
N GLN A 634 -24.69 -20.69 1.99
CA GLN A 634 -25.24 -20.96 3.32
C GLN A 634 -26.50 -20.15 3.63
N ILE A 635 -26.99 -19.33 2.68
CA ILE A 635 -28.15 -18.48 2.92
C ILE A 635 -29.39 -19.36 3.05
N SER A 636 -30.14 -19.23 4.15
CA SER A 636 -31.36 -20.01 4.37
C SER A 636 -32.44 -19.75 3.31
N TYR A 637 -33.29 -20.75 3.02
CA TYR A 637 -34.48 -20.61 2.16
C TYR A 637 -35.67 -20.00 2.89
N SER A 638 -35.80 -20.22 4.19
CA SER A 638 -36.86 -19.63 5.02
C SER A 638 -36.44 -18.27 5.57
N ASP A 639 -37.43 -17.44 5.92
CA ASP A 639 -37.16 -16.22 6.68
C ASP A 639 -36.54 -16.60 8.04
N TYR A 640 -35.59 -15.79 8.52
CA TYR A 640 -35.01 -15.90 9.85
C TYR A 640 -36.04 -15.48 10.89
N GLU A 641 -36.19 -16.29 11.93
CA GLU A 641 -37.06 -16.03 13.06
C GLU A 641 -36.21 -15.86 14.32
N LEU A 642 -36.40 -14.73 15.02
CA LEU A 642 -35.73 -14.41 16.28
C LEU A 642 -36.78 -13.98 17.32
N ASP A 643 -36.52 -14.30 18.58
CA ASP A 643 -37.27 -13.70 19.68
C ASP A 643 -36.89 -12.23 19.80
N ASN A 644 -37.77 -11.36 19.31
CA ASN A 644 -37.57 -9.91 19.32
C ASN A 644 -37.97 -9.26 20.65
N SER A 645 -38.28 -10.04 21.70
CA SER A 645 -38.58 -9.51 23.02
C SER A 645 -37.41 -8.65 23.54
N ALA A 646 -37.71 -7.66 24.39
CA ALA A 646 -36.67 -6.87 25.06
C ALA A 646 -35.90 -7.67 26.13
N GLU A 647 -36.38 -8.87 26.47
CA GLU A 647 -35.80 -9.78 27.45
C GLU A 647 -34.74 -10.71 26.82
N ASN A 648 -34.68 -10.80 25.49
CA ASN A 648 -33.64 -11.56 24.79
C ASN A 648 -32.32 -10.76 24.76
N GLU A 649 -31.41 -11.04 25.69
CA GLU A 649 -30.09 -10.39 25.77
C GLU A 649 -29.14 -10.85 24.65
N ASP A 650 -29.35 -12.05 24.09
CA ASP A 650 -28.53 -12.62 23.02
C ASP A 650 -29.02 -12.24 21.61
N TRP A 651 -30.08 -11.44 21.49
CA TRP A 651 -30.72 -11.13 20.21
C TRP A 651 -29.74 -10.58 19.16
N TYR A 652 -28.83 -9.70 19.56
CA TYR A 652 -27.86 -9.10 18.65
C TYR A 652 -26.83 -10.11 18.13
N ASN A 653 -26.37 -11.02 18.98
CA ASN A 653 -25.45 -12.09 18.60
C ASN A 653 -26.14 -13.03 17.59
N GLN A 654 -27.37 -13.46 17.89
CA GLN A 654 -28.16 -14.33 17.01
C GLN A 654 -28.45 -13.67 15.64
N LEU A 655 -28.70 -12.36 15.62
CA LEU A 655 -28.86 -11.60 14.38
C LEU A 655 -27.54 -11.49 13.61
N SER A 656 -26.43 -11.28 14.31
CA SER A 656 -25.08 -11.20 13.74
C SER A 656 -24.67 -12.53 13.09
N ASP A 657 -24.98 -13.67 13.71
CA ASP A 657 -24.72 -15.00 13.14
C ASP A 657 -25.43 -15.19 11.79
N TYR A 658 -26.69 -14.74 11.65
CA TYR A 658 -27.41 -14.80 10.38
C TYR A 658 -26.87 -13.81 9.34
N GLN A 659 -26.35 -12.67 9.79
CA GLN A 659 -25.70 -11.70 8.92
C GLN A 659 -24.37 -12.25 8.38
N GLU A 660 -23.56 -12.89 9.24
CA GLU A 660 -22.32 -13.55 8.85
C GLU A 660 -22.55 -14.63 7.79
N GLN A 661 -23.60 -15.45 7.94
CA GLN A 661 -23.99 -16.44 6.90
C GLN A 661 -24.25 -15.81 5.52
N ILE A 662 -24.88 -14.62 5.46
CA ILE A 662 -25.13 -13.93 4.19
C ILE A 662 -23.82 -13.34 3.64
N ASP A 663 -23.02 -12.72 4.50
CA ASP A 663 -21.76 -12.08 4.11
C ASP A 663 -20.74 -13.12 3.60
N ASP A 664 -20.63 -14.26 4.28
CA ASP A 664 -19.78 -15.38 3.90
C ASP A 664 -20.16 -15.93 2.53
N ALA A 665 -21.46 -16.11 2.26
CA ALA A 665 -21.93 -16.59 0.96
C ALA A 665 -21.64 -15.59 -0.18
N LEU A 666 -21.84 -14.29 0.06
CA LEU A 666 -21.53 -13.23 -0.92
C LEU A 666 -20.02 -13.10 -1.17
N THR A 667 -19.22 -13.24 -0.12
CA THR A 667 -17.75 -13.21 -0.19
C THR A 667 -17.20 -14.44 -0.90
N ALA A 668 -17.71 -15.63 -0.58
CA ALA A 668 -17.34 -16.86 -1.26
C ALA A 668 -17.68 -16.81 -2.76
N PHE A 669 -18.85 -16.28 -3.12
CA PHE A 669 -19.23 -16.08 -4.52
C PHE A 669 -18.31 -15.08 -5.24
N SER A 670 -18.03 -13.93 -4.62
CA SER A 670 -17.11 -12.92 -5.16
C SER A 670 -15.72 -13.49 -5.42
N ASN A 671 -15.17 -14.23 -4.44
CA ASN A 671 -13.89 -14.91 -4.57
C ASN A 671 -13.90 -15.94 -5.70
N ALA A 672 -14.95 -16.78 -5.79
CA ALA A 672 -15.07 -17.76 -6.88
C ALA A 672 -15.14 -17.10 -8.26
N CYS A 673 -15.82 -15.95 -8.39
CA CYS A 673 -15.87 -15.19 -9.64
C CYS A 673 -14.52 -14.56 -9.99
N SER A 674 -13.83 -13.96 -9.02
CA SER A 674 -12.50 -13.39 -9.22
C SER A 674 -11.49 -14.45 -9.64
N ASP A 675 -11.49 -15.60 -8.96
CA ASP A 675 -10.54 -16.68 -9.24
C ASP A 675 -10.83 -17.35 -10.59
N ALA A 676 -12.10 -17.48 -10.97
CA ALA A 676 -12.47 -17.90 -12.31
C ALA A 676 -12.02 -16.90 -13.39
N ALA A 677 -12.04 -15.59 -13.10
CA ALA A 677 -11.57 -14.57 -14.03
C ALA A 677 -10.03 -14.66 -14.19
N GLU A 678 -9.29 -14.77 -13.08
CA GLU A 678 -7.84 -15.00 -13.10
C GLU A 678 -7.47 -16.26 -13.91
N GLN A 679 -8.24 -17.35 -13.78
CA GLN A 679 -8.01 -18.56 -14.56
C GLN A 679 -8.22 -18.35 -16.06
N LEU A 680 -9.22 -17.56 -16.46
CA LEU A 680 -9.44 -17.21 -17.86
C LEU A 680 -8.39 -16.23 -18.40
N GLU A 681 -7.80 -15.39 -17.55
CA GLU A 681 -6.65 -14.56 -17.92
C GLU A 681 -5.40 -15.38 -18.21
N LEU A 682 -5.16 -16.47 -17.46
CA LEU A 682 -4.11 -17.43 -17.79
C LEU A 682 -4.35 -18.06 -19.17
N PHE A 683 -5.58 -18.46 -19.48
CA PHE A 683 -5.93 -18.97 -20.81
C PHE A 683 -5.76 -17.92 -21.92
N ALA A 684 -6.08 -16.65 -21.64
CA ALA A 684 -5.86 -15.56 -22.59
C ALA A 684 -4.38 -15.37 -22.96
N ARG A 685 -3.46 -15.77 -22.05
CA ARG A 685 -2.00 -15.79 -22.23
C ARG A 685 -1.46 -17.14 -22.68
N SER A 686 -2.32 -18.10 -23.03
CA SER A 686 -1.96 -19.46 -23.44
C SER A 686 -1.29 -20.32 -22.35
N GLU A 687 -1.56 -20.01 -21.08
CA GLU A 687 -1.11 -20.79 -19.92
C GLU A 687 -2.21 -21.78 -19.45
N PHE A 688 -2.57 -22.75 -20.30
CA PHE A 688 -3.67 -23.70 -20.03
C PHE A 688 -3.33 -24.81 -19.02
N ASP A 689 -2.06 -24.98 -18.70
CA ASP A 689 -1.51 -25.97 -17.77
C ASP A 689 -1.48 -25.47 -16.31
N ARG A 690 -1.66 -24.16 -16.09
CA ARG A 690 -1.64 -23.55 -14.77
C ARG A 690 -3.03 -23.44 -14.17
N SER A 691 -3.12 -23.69 -12.87
CA SER A 691 -4.37 -23.61 -12.10
C SER A 691 -4.24 -22.59 -10.97
N VAL A 692 -5.14 -21.59 -10.94
CA VAL A 692 -5.22 -20.61 -9.86
C VAL A 692 -5.43 -21.30 -8.50
N ILE A 693 -6.26 -22.35 -8.45
CA ILE A 693 -6.51 -23.14 -7.22
C ILE A 693 -5.21 -23.71 -6.67
N ARG A 694 -4.43 -24.40 -7.50
CA ARG A 694 -3.15 -25.01 -7.07
C ARG A 694 -2.13 -23.94 -6.65
N ILE A 695 -2.07 -22.82 -7.37
CA ILE A 695 -1.15 -21.70 -7.03
C ILE A 695 -1.49 -21.12 -5.66
N LYS A 696 -2.77 -20.94 -5.34
CA LYS A 696 -3.21 -20.41 -4.03
C LYS A 696 -2.97 -21.42 -2.89
N GLU A 697 -3.26 -22.69 -3.10
CA GLU A 697 -2.98 -23.76 -2.12
C GLU A 697 -1.49 -23.80 -1.75
N GLN A 698 -0.60 -23.75 -2.74
CA GLN A 698 0.84 -23.75 -2.53
C GLN A 698 1.29 -22.53 -1.72
N LYS A 699 0.84 -21.32 -2.10
CA LYS A 699 1.16 -20.08 -1.36
C LYS A 699 0.70 -20.13 0.10
N HIS A 700 -0.46 -20.74 0.36
CA HIS A 700 -0.96 -20.87 1.72
C HIS A 700 -0.10 -21.82 2.57
N ILE A 701 0.34 -22.94 1.99
CA ILE A 701 1.26 -23.88 2.65
C ILE A 701 2.61 -23.22 2.94
N GLU A 702 3.17 -22.50 1.98
CA GLU A 702 4.44 -21.77 2.14
C GLU A 702 4.33 -20.70 3.24
N TRP A 703 3.23 -19.94 3.27
CA TRP A 703 2.96 -18.96 4.32
C TRP A 703 2.85 -19.60 5.72
N LEU A 704 2.14 -20.73 5.84
CA LEU A 704 2.03 -21.48 7.10
C LEU A 704 3.40 -21.99 7.57
N GLN A 705 4.21 -22.54 6.65
CA GLN A 705 5.57 -23.00 6.95
C GLN A 705 6.47 -21.84 7.41
N GLN A 706 6.39 -20.69 6.75
CA GLN A 706 7.17 -19.51 7.15
C GLN A 706 6.76 -19.03 8.55
N LYS A 707 5.45 -19.00 8.84
CA LYS A 707 4.95 -18.61 10.17
C LYS A 707 5.40 -19.58 11.27
N GLU A 708 5.46 -20.88 10.97
CA GLU A 708 5.95 -21.90 11.90
C GLU A 708 7.47 -21.76 12.15
N LEU A 709 8.25 -21.49 11.11
CA LEU A 709 9.69 -21.23 11.23
C LEU A 709 9.97 -19.97 12.06
N GLU A 710 9.24 -18.86 11.82
CA GLU A 710 9.36 -17.63 12.61
C GLU A 710 9.00 -17.85 14.08
N LYS A 711 7.99 -18.69 14.35
CA LYS A 711 7.60 -19.05 15.72
C LYS A 711 8.69 -19.85 16.43
N LEU A 712 9.28 -20.84 15.76
CA LEU A 712 10.36 -21.66 16.32
C LEU A 712 11.61 -20.84 16.60
N ASP A 713 11.95 -19.87 15.74
CA ASP A 713 13.08 -18.96 15.95
C ASP A 713 12.86 -18.10 17.21
N LYS A 714 11.64 -17.58 17.39
CA LYS A 714 11.25 -16.74 18.52
C LYS A 714 11.02 -17.48 19.85
N GLN A 715 11.10 -18.80 19.92
CA GLN A 715 11.06 -19.54 21.21
C GLN A 715 12.33 -19.36 22.06
N SER A 716 13.32 -18.66 21.52
CA SER A 716 14.58 -18.38 22.19
C SER A 716 15.17 -17.08 21.66
N VAL A 717 15.99 -16.42 22.46
CA VAL A 717 16.57 -15.13 22.09
C VAL A 717 18.07 -15.15 22.35
N THR A 718 18.87 -14.73 21.37
CA THR A 718 20.31 -14.53 21.57
C THR A 718 20.56 -13.24 22.35
N ILE A 719 21.27 -13.33 23.45
CA ILE A 719 21.62 -12.20 24.34
C ILE A 719 23.13 -12.18 24.59
N VAL A 720 23.69 -11.03 24.97
CA VAL A 720 25.13 -10.90 25.22
C VAL A 720 25.38 -10.90 26.73
N LYS A 721 26.08 -11.92 27.23
CA LYS A 721 26.44 -12.05 28.65
C LYS A 721 27.95 -12.16 28.80
N GLY A 722 28.57 -11.21 29.51
CA GLY A 722 30.03 -11.17 29.72
C GLY A 722 30.85 -11.14 28.41
N GLY A 723 30.29 -10.53 27.35
CA GLY A 723 30.90 -10.46 26.02
C GLY A 723 30.76 -11.73 25.17
N ARG A 724 29.98 -12.72 25.61
CA ARG A 724 29.64 -13.93 24.83
C ARG A 724 28.16 -13.92 24.46
N GLU A 725 27.84 -14.33 23.25
CA GLU A 725 26.47 -14.60 22.84
C GLU A 725 25.98 -15.90 23.48
N LEU A 726 24.83 -15.84 24.15
CA LEU A 726 24.15 -16.99 24.72
C LEU A 726 22.70 -17.00 24.23
N ARG A 727 22.15 -18.19 24.02
CA ARG A 727 20.74 -18.41 23.71
C ARG A 727 19.94 -18.51 25.01
N PHE A 728 19.06 -17.54 25.24
CA PHE A 728 18.12 -17.51 26.35
C PHE A 728 16.80 -18.17 25.96
N ARG A 729 16.25 -18.99 26.85
CA ARG A 729 14.87 -19.50 26.77
C ARG A 729 14.28 -19.67 28.17
N ILE A 730 12.96 -19.80 28.25
CA ILE A 730 12.25 -20.12 29.49
C ILE A 730 11.71 -21.55 29.35
N GLU A 731 12.06 -22.41 30.32
CA GLU A 731 11.47 -23.75 30.43
C GLU A 731 10.37 -23.75 31.48
N TRP A 732 9.18 -24.23 31.09
CA TRP A 732 8.00 -24.25 31.94
C TRP A 732 7.71 -25.63 32.50
N GLN A 733 7.31 -25.68 33.77
CA GLN A 733 6.90 -26.90 34.46
C GLN A 733 5.60 -26.66 35.23
N ASP A 734 4.65 -27.60 35.14
CA ASP A 734 3.42 -27.57 35.94
C ASP A 734 3.74 -27.81 37.43
N ILE A 735 3.12 -27.03 38.31
CA ILE A 735 3.19 -27.27 39.75
C ILE A 735 2.20 -28.37 40.10
N GLU A 736 2.69 -29.52 40.56
CA GLU A 736 1.86 -30.70 40.86
C GLU A 736 0.80 -30.45 41.93
N ASN A 737 1.11 -29.64 42.94
CA ASN A 737 0.22 -29.34 44.08
C ASN A 737 0.09 -27.82 44.25
N PRO A 738 -0.72 -27.13 43.42
CA PRO A 738 -0.94 -25.70 43.57
C PRO A 738 -1.70 -25.40 44.87
N PRO A 739 -1.53 -24.20 45.46
CA PRO A 739 -2.17 -23.83 46.73
C PRO A 739 -3.70 -23.76 46.65
N CYS A 740 -4.23 -23.52 45.46
CA CYS A 740 -5.66 -23.49 45.14
C CYS A 740 -5.86 -23.95 43.69
N ASP A 741 -7.13 -24.06 43.28
CA ASP A 741 -7.48 -24.32 41.89
C ASP A 741 -6.92 -23.20 40.99
N PRO A 742 -6.05 -23.52 39.99
CA PRO A 742 -5.47 -22.53 39.10
C PRO A 742 -6.49 -21.62 38.39
N GLU A 743 -7.71 -22.09 38.12
CA GLU A 743 -8.78 -21.28 37.50
C GLU A 743 -9.28 -20.15 38.41
N LYS A 744 -9.10 -20.31 39.73
CA LYS A 744 -9.53 -19.33 40.72
C LYS A 744 -8.48 -18.26 41.00
N ILE A 745 -7.26 -18.37 40.46
CA ILE A 745 -6.18 -17.42 40.74
C ILE A 745 -6.52 -16.07 40.09
N ARG A 746 -6.59 -14.99 40.88
CA ARG A 746 -6.82 -13.62 40.37
C ARG A 746 -5.59 -12.76 40.37
N HIS A 747 -4.77 -12.86 41.41
CA HIS A 747 -3.58 -12.03 41.58
C HIS A 747 -2.38 -12.91 41.90
N VAL A 748 -1.26 -12.59 41.25
CA VAL A 748 0.07 -13.10 41.60
C VAL A 748 0.98 -11.88 41.70
N LYS A 749 1.77 -11.77 42.76
CA LYS A 749 2.77 -10.69 42.95
C LYS A 749 4.00 -11.20 43.71
N THR A 750 5.14 -10.52 43.52
CA THR A 750 6.38 -10.78 44.23
C THR A 750 7.11 -9.48 44.54
N ASP A 751 7.81 -9.43 45.68
CA ASP A 751 8.77 -8.38 46.04
C ASP A 751 10.22 -8.75 45.70
N GLY A 752 10.43 -9.88 45.01
CA GLY A 752 11.74 -10.44 44.70
C GLY A 752 12.19 -11.53 45.68
N HIS A 753 11.55 -11.66 46.84
CA HIS A 753 11.86 -12.68 47.85
C HIS A 753 10.66 -13.55 48.18
N VAL A 754 9.49 -12.95 48.30
CA VAL A 754 8.22 -13.59 48.66
C VAL A 754 7.29 -13.55 47.46
N TRP A 755 6.51 -14.62 47.30
CA TRP A 755 5.42 -14.76 46.34
C TRP A 755 4.10 -14.73 47.08
N LEU A 756 3.16 -13.95 46.57
CA LEU A 756 1.80 -13.84 47.10
C LEU A 756 0.79 -14.15 45.99
N LEU A 757 -0.12 -15.07 46.27
CA LEU A 757 -1.22 -15.47 45.39
C LEU A 757 -2.54 -15.18 46.09
N VAL A 758 -3.52 -14.67 45.34
CA VAL A 758 -4.89 -14.45 45.81
C VAL A 758 -5.89 -15.11 44.87
N ASP A 759 -6.82 -15.90 45.42
CA ASP A 759 -7.88 -16.56 44.68
C ASP A 759 -9.20 -15.77 44.63
N THR A 760 -10.20 -16.25 43.88
CA THR A 760 -11.52 -15.62 43.76
C THR A 760 -12.31 -15.56 45.06
N ASP A 761 -11.97 -16.40 46.04
CA ASP A 761 -12.60 -16.45 47.35
C ASP A 761 -11.90 -15.52 48.37
N GLU A 762 -10.91 -14.74 47.87
CA GLU A 762 -10.02 -13.84 48.60
C GLU A 762 -9.20 -14.57 49.68
N CYS A 763 -8.76 -15.80 49.38
CA CYS A 763 -7.79 -16.52 50.20
C CYS A 763 -6.37 -16.19 49.73
N PHE A 764 -5.48 -15.95 50.69
CA PHE A 764 -4.11 -15.50 50.44
C PHE A 764 -3.13 -16.64 50.69
N TYR A 765 -2.23 -16.86 49.74
CA TYR A 765 -1.20 -17.89 49.82
C TYR A 765 0.16 -17.26 49.63
N ARG A 766 1.08 -17.50 50.57
CA ARG A 766 2.44 -16.99 50.59
C ARG A 766 3.44 -18.11 50.36
N SER A 767 4.48 -17.85 49.57
CA SER A 767 5.61 -18.77 49.39
C SER A 767 6.93 -18.02 49.28
N GLU A 768 8.04 -18.65 49.70
CA GLU A 768 9.41 -18.12 49.53
C GLU A 768 10.16 -18.81 48.37
N ASP A 769 9.66 -19.94 47.88
CA ASP A 769 10.30 -20.78 46.86
C ASP A 769 9.39 -21.09 45.65
N ARG A 770 8.12 -20.66 45.69
CA ARG A 770 7.03 -20.90 44.71
C ARG A 770 6.42 -22.30 44.74
N LEU A 771 6.92 -23.18 45.59
CA LEU A 771 6.50 -24.58 45.67
C LEU A 771 5.76 -24.86 46.98
N ASN A 772 6.29 -24.35 48.08
CA ASN A 772 5.73 -24.50 49.41
C ASN A 772 4.89 -23.27 49.75
N TRP A 773 3.57 -23.46 49.82
CA TRP A 773 2.61 -22.39 50.04
C TRP A 773 1.99 -22.48 51.44
N HIS A 774 1.86 -21.33 52.09
CA HIS A 774 1.23 -21.19 53.39
C HIS A 774 0.07 -20.20 53.29
N VAL A 775 -1.08 -20.57 53.86
CA VAL A 775 -2.24 -19.67 53.92
C VAL A 775 -1.93 -18.52 54.88
N VAL A 776 -2.18 -17.30 54.44
CA VAL A 776 -2.08 -16.08 55.23
C VAL A 776 -3.47 -15.51 55.43
N ASN A 777 -3.73 -14.94 56.60
CA ASN A 777 -4.96 -14.20 56.88
C ASN A 777 -4.60 -12.72 57.16
N PRO A 778 -4.70 -11.83 56.17
CA PRO A 778 -4.31 -10.43 56.33
C PRO A 778 -5.14 -9.67 57.38
N ASP A 779 -6.39 -10.06 57.62
CA ASP A 779 -7.19 -9.49 58.70
C ASP A 779 -7.94 -10.59 59.47
N PRO A 780 -7.41 -11.01 60.64
CA PRO A 780 -8.07 -11.99 61.50
C PRO A 780 -9.42 -11.52 62.06
N SER A 781 -9.67 -10.21 62.09
CA SER A 781 -10.85 -9.60 62.70
C SER A 781 -11.99 -9.37 61.72
N GLU A 782 -11.70 -9.18 60.43
CA GLU A 782 -12.68 -8.93 59.38
C GLU A 782 -12.29 -9.65 58.08
N LYS A 783 -13.24 -10.36 57.44
CA LYS A 783 -12.95 -11.01 56.15
C LYS A 783 -12.90 -9.97 55.03
N ILE A 784 -11.75 -9.85 54.37
CA ILE A 784 -11.59 -9.05 53.15
C ILE A 784 -12.50 -9.59 52.05
N ARG A 785 -13.31 -8.71 51.46
CA ARG A 785 -14.36 -9.10 50.50
C ARG A 785 -13.93 -9.05 49.05
N TYR A 786 -13.02 -8.12 48.71
CA TYR A 786 -12.58 -7.90 47.34
C TYR A 786 -11.25 -7.16 47.31
N VAL A 787 -10.22 -7.78 46.74
CA VAL A 787 -8.93 -7.12 46.50
C VAL A 787 -8.93 -6.52 45.10
N SER A 788 -8.89 -5.18 45.05
CA SER A 788 -8.86 -4.46 43.77
C SER A 788 -7.45 -4.39 43.20
N LYS A 789 -6.42 -4.18 44.05
CA LYS A 789 -5.03 -4.04 43.61
C LYS A 789 -4.02 -4.41 44.71
N ILE A 790 -2.94 -5.06 44.31
CA ILE A 790 -1.75 -5.31 45.15
C ILE A 790 -0.54 -4.64 44.47
N ILE A 791 0.15 -3.78 45.23
CA ILE A 791 1.38 -3.09 44.79
C ILE A 791 2.46 -3.20 45.85
N ILE A 792 3.70 -2.93 45.45
CA ILE A 792 4.84 -2.80 46.36
C ILE A 792 5.41 -1.40 46.17
N VAL A 793 5.54 -0.66 47.26
CA VAL A 793 6.09 0.70 47.27
C VAL A 793 7.19 0.75 48.31
N GLU A 794 8.43 1.07 47.90
CA GLU A 794 9.61 1.08 48.78
C GLU A 794 9.77 -0.22 49.61
N GLY A 795 9.53 -1.37 48.98
CA GLY A 795 9.63 -2.69 49.62
C GLY A 795 8.47 -3.04 50.57
N ILE A 796 7.45 -2.19 50.69
CA ILE A 796 6.26 -2.46 51.50
C ILE A 796 5.13 -2.97 50.62
N TRP A 797 4.57 -4.12 50.98
CA TRP A 797 3.36 -4.67 50.36
C TRP A 797 2.16 -3.82 50.72
N VAL A 798 1.36 -3.45 49.73
CA VAL A 798 0.14 -2.65 49.89
C VAL A 798 -1.00 -3.30 49.12
N MET A 799 -2.13 -3.46 49.79
CA MET A 799 -3.33 -4.09 49.26
C MET A 799 -4.54 -3.18 49.43
N PHE A 800 -5.20 -2.86 48.32
CA PHE A 800 -6.43 -2.08 48.30
C PHE A 800 -7.65 -3.01 48.32
N SER A 801 -8.59 -2.72 49.23
CA SER A 801 -9.87 -3.42 49.38
C SER A 801 -10.99 -2.48 48.96
N GLY A 802 -11.82 -2.90 47.99
CA GLY A 802 -12.81 -2.01 47.36
C GLY A 802 -13.95 -1.52 48.26
N SER A 803 -14.12 -2.11 49.45
CA SER A 803 -15.21 -1.80 50.39
C SER A 803 -14.78 -1.06 51.65
N ASP A 804 -13.48 -0.97 51.93
CA ASP A 804 -12.99 -0.57 53.25
C ASP A 804 -12.44 0.86 53.25
N SER A 805 -12.65 1.60 54.34
CA SER A 805 -12.04 2.93 54.53
C SER A 805 -10.55 2.77 54.88
N GLY A 806 -9.70 2.54 53.87
CA GLY A 806 -8.26 2.33 54.04
C GLY A 806 -7.66 1.32 53.06
N PHE A 807 -6.38 1.01 53.25
CA PHE A 807 -5.66 -0.09 52.58
C PHE A 807 -4.88 -0.89 53.63
N TYR A 808 -4.50 -2.12 53.31
CA TYR A 808 -3.66 -2.94 54.18
C TYR A 808 -2.21 -2.84 53.72
N TYR A 809 -1.26 -2.86 54.65
CA TYR A 809 0.15 -2.86 54.33
C TYR A 809 0.93 -3.85 55.20
N SER A 810 2.04 -4.37 54.66
CA SER A 810 2.89 -5.37 55.33
C SER A 810 4.34 -5.29 54.85
N ASN A 811 5.28 -5.59 55.73
CA ASN A 811 6.71 -5.71 55.37
C ASN A 811 7.11 -7.13 54.94
N ASP A 812 6.31 -8.14 55.27
CA ASP A 812 6.65 -9.57 55.09
C ASP A 812 5.55 -10.39 54.39
N ALA A 813 4.46 -9.72 54.01
CA ALA A 813 3.22 -10.30 53.49
C ALA A 813 2.55 -11.33 54.42
N VAL A 814 2.89 -11.31 55.72
CA VAL A 814 2.28 -12.15 56.77
C VAL A 814 1.55 -11.29 57.79
N ASN A 815 2.26 -10.29 58.32
CA ASN A 815 1.76 -9.39 59.33
C ASN A 815 1.24 -8.13 58.65
N TRP A 816 -0.07 -8.06 58.46
CA TRP A 816 -0.73 -6.95 57.80
C TRP A 816 -1.34 -5.98 58.82
N GLN A 817 -1.29 -4.69 58.47
CA GLN A 817 -1.88 -3.61 59.26
C GLN A 817 -2.81 -2.79 58.36
N LYS A 818 -3.95 -2.38 58.90
CA LYS A 818 -4.91 -1.51 58.19
C LYS A 818 -4.50 -0.05 58.38
N SER A 819 -4.37 0.69 57.29
CA SER A 819 -4.06 2.12 57.33
C SER A 819 -5.25 2.93 57.82
N GLN A 820 -4.97 4.13 58.35
CA GLN A 820 -6.01 5.08 58.73
C GLN A 820 -6.51 5.83 57.50
N PHE A 821 -7.82 6.05 57.41
CA PHE A 821 -8.39 6.95 56.40
C PHE A 821 -8.17 8.42 56.83
N PRO A 822 -7.88 9.35 55.90
CA PRO A 822 -7.71 10.76 56.24
C PRO A 822 -8.95 11.37 56.92
N ASP A 823 -8.73 12.21 57.93
CA ASP A 823 -9.83 12.91 58.64
C ASP A 823 -10.38 14.04 57.76
N VAL A 824 -11.52 13.78 57.11
CA VAL A 824 -12.18 14.72 56.19
C VAL A 824 -13.59 15.08 56.68
N SER A 825 -13.98 16.35 56.50
CA SER A 825 -15.22 16.89 57.06
C SER A 825 -16.51 16.29 56.49
N ASN A 826 -16.45 15.62 55.32
CA ASN A 826 -17.58 14.92 54.73
C ASN A 826 -17.11 13.75 53.86
N ASN A 827 -17.06 12.54 54.44
CA ASN A 827 -16.58 11.32 53.77
C ASN A 827 -17.30 11.03 52.44
N TRP A 828 -18.58 11.41 52.29
CA TRP A 828 -19.33 11.17 51.05
C TRP A 828 -18.86 11.99 49.85
N LYS A 829 -18.08 13.05 50.09
CA LYS A 829 -17.49 13.87 49.03
C LYS A 829 -16.12 13.39 48.58
N PHE A 830 -15.50 12.44 49.28
CA PHE A 830 -14.16 11.96 48.99
C PHE A 830 -14.18 10.49 48.62
N SER A 831 -13.61 10.14 47.47
CA SER A 831 -13.27 8.77 47.14
C SER A 831 -11.75 8.61 47.07
N PHE A 832 -11.23 7.55 47.67
CA PHE A 832 -9.81 7.24 47.58
C PHE A 832 -9.48 6.63 46.22
N THR A 833 -8.20 6.64 45.87
CA THR A 833 -7.70 6.04 44.64
C THR A 833 -6.59 5.04 44.98
N GLU A 834 -6.18 4.23 44.02
CA GLU A 834 -5.11 3.23 44.17
C GLU A 834 -3.72 3.82 43.81
N ASP A 835 -3.55 5.12 44.09
CA ASP A 835 -2.34 5.90 43.84
C ASP A 835 -1.70 6.28 45.18
N LEU A 836 -0.97 5.32 45.73
CA LEU A 836 -0.09 5.52 46.88
C LEU A 836 1.35 5.54 46.36
N VAL A 837 2.09 6.61 46.67
CA VAL A 837 3.48 6.78 46.25
C VAL A 837 4.34 7.25 47.42
N TYR A 838 5.62 6.91 47.41
CA TYR A 838 6.60 7.45 48.35
C TYR A 838 7.46 8.50 47.64
N PHE A 839 7.56 9.70 48.22
CA PHE A 839 8.25 10.82 47.61
C PHE A 839 8.78 11.78 48.67
N ASN A 840 10.05 12.19 48.55
CA ASN A 840 10.70 13.15 49.45
C ASN A 840 10.49 12.80 50.94
N HIS A 841 10.70 11.54 51.28
CA HIS A 841 10.52 10.96 52.61
C HIS A 841 9.07 10.95 53.16
N LEU A 842 8.08 11.20 52.32
CA LEU A 842 6.67 11.20 52.68
C LEU A 842 5.89 10.15 51.87
N TRP A 843 4.89 9.55 52.51
CA TRP A 843 3.86 8.78 51.85
C TRP A 843 2.79 9.72 51.33
N LEU A 844 2.48 9.68 50.04
CA LEU A 844 1.44 10.47 49.39
C LEU A 844 0.32 9.56 48.91
N TRP A 845 -0.92 9.91 49.22
CA TRP A 845 -2.11 9.19 48.78
C TRP A 845 -3.10 10.12 48.10
N ARG A 846 -3.49 9.80 46.87
CA ARG A 846 -4.42 10.61 46.07
C ARG A 846 -5.88 10.23 46.32
N PHE A 847 -6.71 11.26 46.36
CA PHE A 847 -8.16 11.23 46.52
C PHE A 847 -8.85 12.07 45.43
N LYS A 848 -10.13 11.81 45.23
CA LYS A 848 -11.05 12.58 44.41
C LYS A 848 -12.07 13.26 45.33
N GLU A 849 -12.13 14.59 45.30
CA GLU A 849 -13.11 15.41 46.00
C GLU A 849 -14.21 15.84 45.01
N ARG A 850 -15.44 15.35 45.21
CA ARG A 850 -16.60 15.75 44.40
C ARG A 850 -16.88 17.24 44.58
N LYS A 851 -16.70 18.02 43.50
CA LYS A 851 -16.94 19.46 43.46
C LYS A 851 -18.06 19.81 42.48
N ASP A 852 -18.98 20.63 42.96
CA ASP A 852 -20.09 21.14 42.16
C ASP A 852 -19.61 22.34 41.33
N TYR A 853 -20.09 22.44 40.10
CA TYR A 853 -19.90 23.59 39.22
C TYR A 853 -21.22 23.94 38.52
N GLN A 854 -21.38 25.22 38.18
CA GLN A 854 -22.59 25.72 37.51
C GLN A 854 -22.31 26.00 36.03
N TYR A 855 -23.27 25.66 35.16
CA TYR A 855 -23.23 25.99 33.74
C TYR A 855 -24.58 26.50 33.25
N LYS A 856 -24.56 27.24 32.14
CA LYS A 856 -25.78 27.69 31.46
C LYS A 856 -26.11 26.70 30.35
N GLU A 857 -27.28 26.11 30.43
CA GLU A 857 -27.83 25.30 29.36
C GLU A 857 -28.77 26.17 28.54
N GLU A 858 -28.42 26.40 27.27
CA GLU A 858 -29.23 27.17 26.34
C GLU A 858 -30.53 26.43 26.07
N GLY A 859 -31.64 27.02 26.52
CA GLY A 859 -32.99 26.54 26.22
C GLY A 859 -33.58 27.27 25.03
N PHE A 860 -34.59 26.67 24.39
CA PHE A 860 -35.25 27.25 23.21
C PHE A 860 -35.91 28.62 23.48
N PHE A 861 -36.22 28.94 24.74
CA PHE A 861 -36.85 30.20 25.16
C PHE A 861 -36.11 30.94 26.28
N PHE A 862 -35.42 30.25 27.19
CA PHE A 862 -34.62 30.85 28.27
C PHE A 862 -33.44 29.95 28.62
N ASP A 863 -32.29 30.54 28.92
CA ASP A 863 -31.14 29.81 29.48
C ASP A 863 -31.43 29.40 30.91
N SER A 864 -31.22 28.12 31.24
CA SER A 864 -31.33 27.62 32.61
C SER A 864 -29.94 27.42 33.23
N THR A 865 -29.78 27.79 34.50
CA THR A 865 -28.53 27.51 35.24
C THR A 865 -28.64 26.15 35.88
N LYS A 866 -27.82 25.20 35.44
CA LYS A 866 -27.75 23.84 35.97
C LYS A 866 -26.45 23.63 36.75
N THR A 867 -26.47 22.67 37.67
CA THR A 867 -25.32 22.29 38.49
C THR A 867 -24.93 20.85 38.16
N LEU A 868 -23.64 20.62 37.93
CA LEU A 868 -23.05 19.30 37.73
C LEU A 868 -21.82 19.15 38.64
N THR A 869 -21.21 17.97 38.65
CA THR A 869 -20.05 17.67 39.51
C THR A 869 -18.88 17.15 38.70
N TYR A 870 -17.65 17.38 39.19
CA TYR A 870 -16.42 16.76 38.71
C TYR A 870 -15.55 16.32 39.89
N ASP A 871 -14.56 15.45 39.63
CA ASP A 871 -13.67 14.88 40.65
C ASP A 871 -12.39 15.70 40.79
N LYS A 872 -12.39 16.67 41.70
CA LYS A 872 -11.20 17.49 41.98
C LYS A 872 -10.10 16.63 42.64
N PRO A 873 -8.85 16.65 42.17
CA PRO A 873 -7.78 15.89 42.81
C PRO A 873 -7.36 16.52 44.15
N VAL A 874 -7.15 15.66 45.15
CA VAL A 874 -6.63 16.01 46.47
C VAL A 874 -5.54 15.01 46.84
N ILE A 875 -4.45 15.48 47.43
CA ILE A 875 -3.32 14.63 47.87
C ILE A 875 -3.18 14.80 49.38
N PHE A 876 -3.10 13.67 50.08
CA PHE A 876 -2.78 13.62 51.50
C PHE A 876 -1.38 13.05 51.68
N CYS A 877 -0.69 13.47 52.73
CA CYS A 877 0.64 13.01 53.08
C CYS A 877 0.75 12.56 54.55
N THR A 878 1.71 11.68 54.81
CA THR A 878 2.11 11.25 56.16
C THR A 878 3.58 10.81 56.17
N ASP A 879 4.24 10.94 57.32
CA ASP A 879 5.62 10.46 57.51
C ASP A 879 5.66 8.92 57.63
N SER A 880 4.57 8.31 58.14
CA SER A 880 4.43 6.86 58.32
C SER A 880 3.00 6.39 58.08
N LEU A 881 2.85 5.15 57.61
CA LEU A 881 1.55 4.56 57.21
C LEU A 881 0.57 4.33 58.38
N ASP A 882 1.06 4.33 59.62
CA ASP A 882 0.29 4.22 60.86
C ASP A 882 -0.09 5.60 61.46
N ALA A 883 0.52 6.68 60.98
CA ALA A 883 0.25 8.03 61.44
C ALA A 883 -0.97 8.67 60.74
N LYS A 884 -1.39 9.82 61.25
CA LYS A 884 -2.51 10.58 60.69
C LYS A 884 -2.12 11.24 59.38
N TRP A 885 -3.01 11.15 58.40
CA TRP A 885 -2.88 11.81 57.11
C TRP A 885 -3.28 13.29 57.18
N HIS A 886 -2.48 14.16 56.56
CA HIS A 886 -2.74 15.59 56.46
C HIS A 886 -2.73 16.01 54.98
N ARG A 887 -3.32 17.16 54.62
CA ARG A 887 -3.28 17.62 53.22
C ARG A 887 -1.84 17.97 52.83
N TYR A 888 -1.42 17.51 51.65
CA TYR A 888 -0.11 17.83 51.12
C TYR A 888 -0.06 19.31 50.68
N GLU A 889 0.83 20.09 51.29
CA GLU A 889 0.90 21.54 51.07
C GLU A 889 1.32 21.90 49.64
N ASP A 890 2.22 21.12 49.06
CA ASP A 890 2.72 21.30 47.70
C ASP A 890 1.83 20.62 46.65
N ALA A 891 0.55 20.33 46.95
CA ALA A 891 -0.38 19.76 45.96
C ALA A 891 -0.65 20.74 44.79
N PRO A 892 -0.81 20.26 43.55
CA PRO A 892 -1.07 21.13 42.40
C PRO A 892 -2.45 21.79 42.52
N ASN A 893 -2.53 23.07 42.16
CA ASN A 893 -3.78 23.82 42.19
C ASN A 893 -4.35 23.98 40.77
N TYR A 894 -5.22 23.06 40.39
CA TYR A 894 -5.85 23.07 39.07
C TYR A 894 -7.06 24.00 38.97
N SER A 895 -7.32 24.49 37.75
CA SER A 895 -8.56 25.20 37.43
C SER A 895 -9.77 24.26 37.49
N GLU A 896 -10.97 24.83 37.64
CA GLU A 896 -12.24 24.11 37.62
C GLU A 896 -12.35 23.16 36.40
N GLY A 897 -12.78 21.92 36.66
CA GLY A 897 -13.03 20.88 35.64
C GLY A 897 -11.83 19.99 35.30
N ILE A 898 -10.65 20.21 35.89
CA ILE A 898 -9.49 19.32 35.71
C ILE A 898 -9.51 18.21 36.76
N GLU A 899 -9.30 16.99 36.29
CA GLU A 899 -9.16 15.77 37.08
C GLU A 899 -7.72 15.22 36.94
N MET A 900 -7.24 14.55 37.98
CA MET A 900 -5.99 13.79 37.94
C MET A 900 -6.32 12.31 37.74
N GLU A 901 -5.83 11.73 36.66
CA GLU A 901 -5.99 10.30 36.36
C GLU A 901 -5.01 9.46 37.15
N ARG A 902 -3.74 9.87 37.18
CA ARG A 902 -2.65 9.13 37.80
C ARG A 902 -1.63 10.04 38.46
N LEU A 903 -1.13 9.64 39.64
CA LEU A 903 0.05 10.20 40.29
C LEU A 903 1.14 9.12 40.40
N CYS A 904 2.35 9.43 39.93
CA CYS A 904 3.50 8.52 39.96
C CYS A 904 4.72 9.19 40.58
N ALA A 905 5.45 8.48 41.44
CA ALA A 905 6.83 8.84 41.81
C ALA A 905 7.81 8.15 40.86
N LEU A 906 8.86 8.86 40.44
CA LEU A 906 9.84 8.32 39.50
C LEU A 906 10.89 7.45 40.21
N PRO A 907 11.17 6.23 39.74
CA PRO A 907 12.11 5.34 40.40
C PRO A 907 13.53 5.91 40.44
N GLY A 908 14.07 6.04 41.66
CA GLY A 908 15.42 6.52 41.94
C GLY A 908 15.67 8.02 41.64
N ILE A 909 14.63 8.82 41.43
CA ILE A 909 14.72 10.28 41.25
C ILE A 909 13.62 10.93 42.08
N ASP A 910 13.96 11.98 42.85
CA ASP A 910 12.98 12.80 43.58
C ASP A 910 12.15 13.68 42.63
N CYS A 911 11.26 13.05 41.87
CA CYS A 911 10.34 13.72 40.97
C CYS A 911 8.98 13.00 40.96
N LEU A 912 7.90 13.76 41.06
CA LEU A 912 6.52 13.29 40.83
C LEU A 912 6.10 13.61 39.41
N LEU A 913 5.24 12.76 38.85
CA LEU A 913 4.47 13.02 37.64
C LEU A 913 2.97 12.93 37.93
N ALA A 914 2.23 13.95 37.50
CA ALA A 914 0.77 13.97 37.52
C ALA A 914 0.23 13.96 36.09
N PHE A 915 -0.65 12.99 35.81
CA PHE A 915 -1.36 12.87 34.56
C PHE A 915 -2.77 13.40 34.75
N CYS A 916 -3.09 14.49 34.07
CA CYS A 916 -4.33 15.23 34.26
C CYS A 916 -5.07 15.43 32.93
N LYS A 917 -6.40 15.50 33.02
CA LYS A 917 -7.29 15.78 31.90
C LYS A 917 -8.48 16.61 32.38
N TYR A 918 -9.23 17.20 31.46
CA TYR A 918 -10.52 17.76 31.83
C TYR A 918 -11.58 16.65 31.92
N ASP A 919 -12.52 16.80 32.85
CA ASP A 919 -13.73 15.99 32.89
C ASP A 919 -14.50 16.11 31.56
N ASN A 920 -14.92 14.97 31.02
CA ASN A 920 -15.58 14.90 29.71
C ASN A 920 -16.96 15.58 29.73
N LEU A 921 -17.68 15.49 30.85
CA LEU A 921 -18.96 16.18 30.98
C LEU A 921 -18.73 17.69 31.09
N TYR A 922 -17.73 18.12 31.86
CA TYR A 922 -17.32 19.52 31.99
C TYR A 922 -16.96 20.16 30.64
N THR A 923 -16.12 19.52 29.82
CA THR A 923 -15.76 20.05 28.49
C THR A 923 -16.99 20.19 27.59
N SER A 924 -17.84 19.16 27.57
CA SER A 924 -19.08 19.13 26.79
C SER A 924 -20.03 20.27 27.17
N VAL A 925 -20.38 20.41 28.46
CA VAL A 925 -21.39 21.40 28.89
C VAL A 925 -20.87 22.83 28.91
N LYS A 926 -19.57 23.04 29.15
CA LYS A 926 -18.95 24.38 29.08
C LYS A 926 -18.52 24.75 27.67
N LYS A 927 -18.73 23.88 26.67
CA LYS A 927 -18.29 24.05 25.28
C LYS A 927 -16.79 24.45 25.21
N ARG A 928 -15.97 23.95 26.14
CA ARG A 928 -14.52 24.21 26.14
C ARG A 928 -13.87 23.37 25.05
N PRO A 929 -12.96 23.92 24.23
CA PRO A 929 -12.26 23.14 23.21
C PRO A 929 -11.41 22.03 23.83
N LYS A 930 -11.33 20.90 23.10
CA LYS A 930 -10.70 19.63 23.43
C LYS A 930 -9.25 19.86 23.79
N SER A 931 -8.99 20.14 25.07
CA SER A 931 -7.68 20.55 25.55
C SER A 931 -6.73 19.35 25.50
N ASP A 932 -5.47 19.59 25.15
CA ASP A 932 -4.46 18.54 25.21
C ASP A 932 -4.28 18.10 26.67
N PRO A 933 -3.97 16.82 26.89
CA PRO A 933 -3.79 16.32 28.24
C PRO A 933 -2.62 17.01 28.94
N ILE A 934 -2.76 17.19 30.25
CA ILE A 934 -1.87 17.99 31.08
C ILE A 934 -0.98 17.02 31.86
N ILE A 935 0.30 16.98 31.52
CA ILE A 935 1.29 16.18 32.24
C ILE A 935 2.25 17.14 32.94
N GLU A 936 2.22 17.12 34.26
CA GLU A 936 3.04 17.98 35.10
C GLU A 936 4.00 17.17 35.96
N TYR A 937 5.12 17.80 36.29
CA TYR A 937 6.10 17.26 37.20
C TYR A 937 6.33 18.18 38.40
N HIS A 938 6.74 17.57 39.50
CA HIS A 938 7.13 18.27 40.72
C HIS A 938 8.43 17.71 41.28
N VAL A 939 9.35 18.62 41.62
CA VAL A 939 10.64 18.33 42.25
C VAL A 939 10.68 19.13 43.56
N PRO A 940 11.25 18.59 44.65
CA PRO A 940 11.29 19.29 45.93
C PRO A 940 11.83 20.73 45.81
N GLY A 941 11.15 21.68 46.46
CA GLY A 941 11.52 23.10 46.44
C GLY A 941 11.17 23.86 45.15
N LYS A 942 10.47 23.25 44.19
CA LYS A 942 9.97 23.90 42.95
C LYS A 942 8.46 23.74 42.83
N SER A 943 7.81 24.73 42.20
CA SER A 943 6.41 24.61 41.80
C SER A 943 6.22 23.53 40.73
N TRP A 944 4.99 23.02 40.61
CA TRP A 944 4.58 22.15 39.50
C TRP A 944 4.82 22.84 38.15
N ARG A 945 5.27 22.05 37.16
CA ARG A 945 5.62 22.52 35.81
C ARG A 945 5.23 21.47 34.77
N SER A 946 4.95 21.89 33.54
CA SER A 946 4.62 20.98 32.44
C SER A 946 5.84 20.21 31.94
N CYS A 947 5.66 18.92 31.61
CA CYS A 947 6.68 18.09 30.96
C CYS A 947 6.79 18.40 29.46
N THR A 948 7.90 18.02 28.81
CA THR A 948 8.05 18.10 27.33
C THR A 948 7.33 16.96 26.59
N TRP A 949 6.20 16.50 27.12
CA TRP A 949 5.54 15.28 26.72
C TRP A 949 4.68 15.51 25.47
N ASN A 950 5.18 15.10 24.30
CA ASN A 950 4.46 15.21 23.03
C ASN A 950 3.60 13.95 22.78
N SER A 951 2.54 13.74 23.55
CA SER A 951 1.63 12.59 23.33
C SER A 951 0.42 12.96 22.48
N GLU A 952 -0.01 11.99 21.67
CA GLU A 952 -1.35 11.97 21.08
C GLU A 952 -2.42 11.78 22.16
N LYS A 953 -3.67 12.16 21.85
CA LYS A 953 -4.82 12.19 22.77
C LYS A 953 -5.32 10.79 23.14
N GLU A 954 -4.51 9.97 23.81
CA GLU A 954 -4.89 8.62 24.25
C GLU A 954 -4.87 8.46 25.78
N PHE A 955 -5.70 7.53 26.23
CA PHE A 955 -6.09 7.24 27.61
C PHE A 955 -4.91 6.91 28.54
N TYR A 956 -4.96 7.41 29.78
CA TYR A 956 -3.92 7.26 30.81
C TYR A 956 -4.14 6.10 31.80
N SER A 957 -4.96 5.11 31.45
CA SER A 957 -5.32 4.03 32.39
C SER A 957 -4.16 3.09 32.72
N ASP A 958 -3.19 2.93 31.81
CA ASP A 958 -2.15 1.89 31.88
C ASP A 958 -0.75 2.49 31.76
N ILE A 959 -0.40 3.40 32.68
CA ILE A 959 0.94 4.00 32.75
C ILE A 959 1.84 3.13 33.63
N LEU A 960 2.93 2.65 33.04
CA LEU A 960 3.96 1.91 33.73
C LEU A 960 5.28 2.66 33.61
N ILE A 961 5.86 3.06 34.74
CA ILE A 961 7.14 3.75 34.79
C ILE A 961 8.14 2.83 35.46
N SER A 962 9.29 2.67 34.81
CA SER A 962 10.41 1.94 35.39
C SER A 962 11.74 2.62 35.08
N ARG A 963 12.83 2.10 35.65
CA ARG A 963 14.19 2.58 35.41
C ARG A 963 15.12 1.43 35.10
N MET A 964 15.94 1.61 34.08
CA MET A 964 16.92 0.64 33.63
C MET A 964 18.17 1.37 33.16
N ASN A 965 19.35 0.96 33.63
CA ASN A 965 20.65 1.58 33.29
C ASN A 965 20.66 3.12 33.36
N ASP A 966 20.15 3.67 34.46
CA ASP A 966 20.00 5.12 34.69
C ASP A 966 19.07 5.87 33.74
N MET A 967 18.34 5.16 32.88
CA MET A 967 17.31 5.72 32.01
C MET A 967 15.92 5.39 32.56
N LEU A 968 15.09 6.42 32.73
CA LEU A 968 13.67 6.24 33.00
C LEU A 968 12.96 5.82 31.71
N MET A 969 12.05 4.87 31.85
CA MET A 969 11.18 4.38 30.79
C MET A 969 9.73 4.56 31.24
N CYS A 970 8.89 5.10 30.37
CA CYS A 970 7.46 5.15 30.57
C CYS A 970 6.76 4.45 29.42
N PHE A 971 6.03 3.38 29.74
CA PHE A 971 5.15 2.68 28.84
C PHE A 971 3.72 3.19 29.05
N TYR A 972 3.07 3.58 27.96
CA TYR A 972 1.65 3.94 27.97
C TYR A 972 1.04 3.58 26.61
N SER A 973 -0.11 2.90 26.61
CA SER A 973 -0.71 2.37 25.38
C SER A 973 0.32 1.49 24.63
N ARG A 974 0.68 1.86 23.40
CA ARG A 974 1.72 1.22 22.57
C ARG A 974 3.06 1.95 22.57
N TYR A 975 3.20 3.03 23.33
CA TYR A 975 4.32 3.94 23.23
C TYR A 975 5.29 3.75 24.40
N LEU A 976 6.57 3.79 24.07
CA LEU A 976 7.67 3.90 25.02
C LEU A 976 8.25 5.32 24.95
N LEU A 977 8.30 6.02 26.08
CA LEU A 977 9.15 7.21 26.21
C LEU A 977 10.30 6.94 27.15
N THR A 978 11.41 7.63 26.91
CA THR A 978 12.58 7.60 27.79
C THR A 978 12.94 8.99 28.28
N SER A 979 13.53 9.06 29.48
CA SER A 979 14.03 10.30 30.07
C SER A 979 15.24 10.04 30.95
N ASP A 980 16.21 10.95 30.92
CA ASP A 980 17.34 11.00 31.85
C ASP A 980 16.99 11.80 33.12
N LYS A 981 16.11 12.79 33.00
CA LYS A 981 15.78 13.76 34.06
C LYS A 981 14.41 13.55 34.71
N GLY A 982 13.51 12.83 34.04
CA GLY A 982 12.14 12.56 34.49
C GLY A 982 11.09 13.60 34.09
N TYR A 983 11.47 14.68 33.43
CA TYR A 983 10.55 15.72 32.94
C TYR A 983 10.80 16.14 31.48
N GLU A 984 11.92 15.71 30.90
CA GLU A 984 12.22 15.82 29.48
C GLU A 984 12.09 14.43 28.84
N TRP A 985 10.93 14.15 28.23
CA TRP A 985 10.62 12.82 27.69
C TRP A 985 10.76 12.79 26.17
N LYS A 986 11.39 11.73 25.65
CA LYS A 986 11.57 11.47 24.22
C LYS A 986 10.87 10.18 23.84
N ARG A 987 10.15 10.19 22.73
CA ARG A 987 9.52 8.98 22.18
C ARG A 987 10.58 8.06 21.57
N HIS A 988 10.54 6.78 21.97
CA HIS A 988 11.34 5.73 21.38
C HIS A 988 10.77 5.31 20.01
N THR A 989 11.60 4.73 19.13
CA THR A 989 11.17 4.26 17.80
C THR A 989 10.29 3.00 17.88
N SER A 990 10.56 2.16 18.88
CA SER A 990 9.81 0.92 19.12
C SER A 990 8.41 1.20 19.67
N GLU A 991 7.40 0.54 19.11
CA GLU A 991 6.06 0.49 19.68
C GLU A 991 5.90 -0.80 20.48
N LEU A 992 5.63 -0.70 21.77
CA LEU A 992 5.56 -1.81 22.71
C LEU A 992 4.33 -1.66 23.60
N ARG A 993 3.57 -2.74 23.76
CA ARG A 993 2.44 -2.82 24.70
C ARG A 993 2.86 -3.72 25.86
N VAL A 994 3.15 -3.12 27.01
CA VAL A 994 3.72 -3.83 28.17
C VAL A 994 2.70 -3.89 29.30
N ALA A 995 2.57 -5.06 29.92
CA ALA A 995 1.69 -5.28 31.07
C ALA A 995 2.38 -5.02 32.42
N ASP A 996 3.64 -5.44 32.54
CA ASP A 996 4.44 -5.31 33.76
C ASP A 996 5.95 -5.27 33.40
N CYS A 997 6.80 -4.88 34.34
CA CYS A 997 8.25 -4.79 34.17
C CYS A 997 8.97 -5.60 35.26
N PHE A 998 9.79 -6.58 34.84
CA PHE A 998 10.60 -7.37 35.77
C PHE A 998 12.08 -7.18 35.47
N HIS A 999 12.75 -6.35 36.28
CA HIS A 999 14.19 -6.12 36.17
C HIS A 999 14.96 -7.19 36.92
N LEU A 1000 15.64 -8.06 36.18
CA LEU A 1000 16.59 -9.03 36.71
C LEU A 1000 18.02 -8.47 36.58
N SER A 1001 18.96 -9.16 37.20
CA SER A 1001 20.38 -8.81 37.28
C SER A 1001 21.05 -8.64 35.92
N GLU A 1002 20.61 -9.39 34.90
CA GLU A 1002 21.24 -9.41 33.57
C GLU A 1002 20.31 -9.04 32.42
N ILE A 1003 19.00 -9.16 32.63
CA ILE A 1003 17.98 -8.92 31.60
C ILE A 1003 16.71 -8.41 32.24
N SER A 1004 15.94 -7.64 31.51
CA SER A 1004 14.61 -7.20 31.93
C SER A 1004 13.55 -7.84 31.05
N LEU A 1005 12.48 -8.32 31.69
CA LEU A 1005 11.35 -8.96 31.03
C LEU A 1005 10.14 -8.02 31.05
N PHE A 1006 9.50 -7.90 29.89
CA PHE A 1006 8.35 -7.04 29.67
C PHE A 1006 7.23 -7.87 29.01
N PRO A 1007 6.37 -8.54 29.77
CA PRO A 1007 5.26 -9.28 29.19
C PRO A 1007 4.31 -8.35 28.43
N SER A 1008 3.80 -8.82 27.30
CA SER A 1008 2.92 -8.04 26.47
C SER A 1008 1.51 -7.95 27.06
N SER A 1009 0.93 -6.76 27.09
CA SER A 1009 -0.46 -6.55 27.53
C SER A 1009 -1.50 -6.90 26.47
N TYR A 1010 -1.08 -7.04 25.21
CA TYR A 1010 -1.97 -7.34 24.08
C TYR A 1010 -1.88 -8.80 23.64
N ASN A 1011 -0.66 -9.30 23.42
CA ASN A 1011 -0.42 -10.70 23.07
C ASN A 1011 0.21 -11.42 24.25
N ARG A 1012 -0.62 -12.11 25.05
CA ARG A 1012 -0.19 -12.81 26.27
C ARG A 1012 0.85 -13.91 26.05
N GLN A 1013 1.11 -14.32 24.81
CA GLN A 1013 2.17 -15.27 24.46
C GLN A 1013 3.53 -14.60 24.22
N VAL A 1014 3.64 -13.28 24.30
CA VAL A 1014 4.88 -12.55 24.00
C VAL A 1014 5.46 -11.93 25.26
N ILE A 1015 6.76 -12.15 25.47
CA ILE A 1015 7.59 -11.43 26.43
C ILE A 1015 8.67 -10.68 25.65
N TYR A 1016 8.75 -9.36 25.83
CA TYR A 1016 9.90 -8.61 25.31
C TYR A 1016 11.05 -8.68 26.31
N LEU A 1017 12.27 -8.80 25.80
CA LEU A 1017 13.49 -8.83 26.58
C LEU A 1017 14.41 -7.68 26.19
N SER A 1018 14.99 -7.02 27.19
CA SER A 1018 15.99 -5.98 26.97
C SER A 1018 17.13 -6.07 27.98
N GLN A 1019 18.34 -5.75 27.54
CA GLN A 1019 19.54 -5.63 28.39
C GLN A 1019 19.94 -4.17 28.65
N ASP A 1020 19.41 -3.23 27.87
CA ASP A 1020 19.78 -1.82 27.92
C ASP A 1020 18.59 -0.83 27.99
N GLY A 1021 17.35 -1.30 27.81
CA GLY A 1021 16.16 -0.44 27.74
C GLY A 1021 15.99 0.28 26.40
N VAL A 1022 16.79 -0.08 25.39
CA VAL A 1022 16.77 0.48 24.03
C VAL A 1022 16.37 -0.60 23.03
N ASP A 1023 17.08 -1.74 23.07
CA ASP A 1023 16.83 -2.87 22.20
C ASP A 1023 15.91 -3.88 22.89
N PHE A 1024 14.81 -4.23 22.21
CA PHE A 1024 13.81 -5.17 22.70
C PHE A 1024 13.70 -6.35 21.74
N LYS A 1025 13.87 -7.56 22.27
CA LYS A 1025 13.78 -8.82 21.52
C LYS A 1025 12.54 -9.59 21.95
N GLU A 1026 11.83 -10.19 21.00
CA GLU A 1026 10.61 -10.96 21.27
C GLU A 1026 10.95 -12.40 21.64
N LEU A 1027 10.38 -12.87 22.73
CA LEU A 1027 10.33 -14.28 23.11
C LEU A 1027 8.87 -14.74 23.09
N MET A 1028 8.60 -15.76 22.28
CA MET A 1028 7.29 -16.38 22.13
C MET A 1028 7.16 -17.57 23.09
N LEU A 1029 6.08 -17.57 23.87
CA LEU A 1029 5.66 -18.67 24.73
C LEU A 1029 4.88 -19.73 23.94
N ASP A 1030 4.62 -20.86 24.58
CA ASP A 1030 3.79 -21.92 23.99
C ASP A 1030 2.36 -21.44 23.73
N GLU A 1031 1.69 -22.09 22.78
CA GLU A 1031 0.29 -21.78 22.45
C GLU A 1031 -0.63 -21.99 23.65
N GLY A 1032 -1.56 -21.06 23.84
CA GLY A 1032 -2.51 -21.05 24.96
C GLY A 1032 -2.71 -19.66 25.54
N SER A 1033 -3.44 -19.59 26.65
CA SER A 1033 -3.71 -18.38 27.41
C SER A 1033 -2.77 -18.30 28.61
N TRP A 1034 -1.88 -17.32 28.63
CA TRP A 1034 -0.98 -17.04 29.75
C TRP A 1034 -1.48 -15.85 30.55
N GLN A 1035 -1.65 -16.00 31.86
CA GLN A 1035 -2.21 -14.97 32.75
C GLN A 1035 -1.40 -14.85 34.04
N CYS A 1036 -1.48 -13.69 34.68
CA CYS A 1036 -0.81 -13.42 35.95
C CYS A 1036 0.70 -13.72 35.95
N LEU A 1037 1.37 -13.47 34.81
CA LEU A 1037 2.81 -13.74 34.67
C LEU A 1037 3.62 -12.78 35.53
N VAL A 1038 4.39 -13.34 36.46
CA VAL A 1038 5.27 -12.61 37.37
C VAL A 1038 6.65 -13.23 37.40
N ALA A 1039 7.69 -12.41 37.52
CA ALA A 1039 9.09 -12.86 37.47
C ALA A 1039 9.98 -12.20 38.54
N ASN A 1040 10.97 -12.95 39.02
CA ASN A 1040 12.10 -12.46 39.82
C ASN A 1040 13.34 -13.34 39.56
N GLU A 1041 14.44 -13.13 40.29
CA GLU A 1041 15.70 -13.89 40.11
C GLU A 1041 15.55 -15.41 40.26
N GLN A 1042 14.55 -15.90 41.00
CA GLN A 1042 14.29 -17.33 41.15
C GLN A 1042 13.69 -17.94 39.86
N GLY A 1043 13.03 -17.14 39.03
CA GLY A 1043 12.31 -17.54 37.82
C GLY A 1043 10.94 -16.87 37.68
N LEU A 1044 10.02 -17.52 36.95
CA LEU A 1044 8.67 -17.02 36.69
C LEU A 1044 7.59 -17.89 37.32
N LEU A 1045 6.41 -17.30 37.51
CA LEU A 1045 5.16 -17.98 37.82
C LEU A 1045 4.07 -17.43 36.91
N SER A 1046 3.22 -18.30 36.34
CA SER A 1046 2.10 -17.90 35.48
C SER A 1046 0.98 -18.92 35.56
N VAL A 1047 -0.26 -18.45 35.38
CA VAL A 1047 -1.41 -19.31 35.10
C VAL A 1047 -1.44 -19.56 33.59
N TYR A 1048 -1.59 -20.82 33.17
CA TYR A 1048 -1.57 -21.23 31.77
C TYR A 1048 -2.74 -22.16 31.45
N SER A 1049 -3.49 -21.83 30.40
CA SER A 1049 -4.54 -22.68 29.87
C SER A 1049 -4.23 -23.04 28.40
N PRO A 1050 -3.91 -24.31 28.07
CA PRO A 1050 -3.68 -24.71 26.68
C PRO A 1050 -4.96 -24.65 25.85
N ASN A 1051 -6.12 -24.80 26.49
CA ASN A 1051 -7.45 -24.78 25.87
C ASN A 1051 -8.51 -24.32 26.90
N SER A 1052 -9.79 -24.36 26.54
CA SER A 1052 -10.91 -23.92 27.39
C SER A 1052 -11.29 -24.88 28.54
N HIS A 1053 -10.65 -26.05 28.64
CA HIS A 1053 -11.02 -27.11 29.58
C HIS A 1053 -9.97 -27.38 30.67
N GLU A 1054 -8.75 -26.89 30.50
CA GLU A 1054 -7.64 -27.16 31.41
C GLU A 1054 -6.90 -25.87 31.74
N THR A 1055 -6.58 -25.69 33.02
CA THR A 1055 -5.80 -24.55 33.53
C THR A 1055 -4.79 -25.03 34.56
N PHE A 1056 -3.55 -24.59 34.44
CA PHE A 1056 -2.41 -25.01 35.25
C PHE A 1056 -1.69 -23.80 35.85
N LEU A 1057 -1.12 -23.97 37.04
CA LEU A 1057 -0.13 -23.04 37.58
C LEU A 1057 1.27 -23.52 37.17
N ARG A 1058 2.00 -22.71 36.40
CA ARG A 1058 3.31 -23.06 35.83
C ARG A 1058 4.44 -22.24 36.42
N LEU A 1059 5.54 -22.92 36.73
CA LEU A 1059 6.82 -22.34 37.10
C LEU A 1059 7.73 -22.27 35.86
N GLY A 1060 8.30 -21.10 35.61
CA GLY A 1060 9.27 -20.87 34.53
C GLY A 1060 10.69 -20.77 35.06
N THR A 1061 11.63 -21.46 34.44
CA THR A 1061 13.07 -21.44 34.76
C THR A 1061 13.86 -20.80 33.62
N TYR A 1062 14.78 -19.90 33.95
CA TYR A 1062 15.67 -19.27 32.98
C TYR A 1062 16.78 -20.23 32.54
N ILE A 1063 16.89 -20.46 31.24
CA ILE A 1063 17.90 -21.34 30.65
C ILE A 1063 18.80 -20.52 29.73
N TRP A 1064 20.11 -20.63 29.96
CA TRP A 1064 21.16 -19.96 29.19
C TRP A 1064 22.04 -21.03 28.53
N GLN A 1065 22.03 -21.09 27.20
CA GLN A 1065 22.81 -22.05 26.41
C GLN A 1065 23.88 -21.32 25.60
N SER A 1066 25.09 -21.88 25.53
CA SER A 1066 26.20 -21.37 24.72
C SER A 1066 26.15 -21.83 23.28
#